data_AF-A0A945WQB1-F1
#
_entry.id   AF-A0A945WQB1-F1
#
_cell.length_a   1.000
_cell.length_b   1.000
_cell.length_c   1.000
_cell.angle_alpha   90.00
_cell.angle_beta   90.00
_cell.angle_gamma   90.00
#
_symmetry.space_group_name_H-M   'P 1'
#
loop_
_entity.id
_entity.type
_entity.pdbx_description
1 polymer ?
#
loop_
_entity_poly.entity_id
_entity_poly.type
_entity_poly.pdbx_seq_one_letter_code
_entity_poly.pdbx_strand_id
1 'polypeptide(L)'
;MAIALEELASKLGFTESEMRKHVLELGFDADDSIEDDVAELILDEFAGKTDKSAADVYGDLVHEELEREIVRTQRKKMAGKTTTKKAYKPEVNLVVKKGDSVEIPEQISVKELAEKTGSSAAVLIGGLMKNGILANINQIIDFDTAAIITDGLGFTIKKKRVEASAEDLFHGNLEKLLAEDDPSDLVDRAPVVCVMGHVDHGKTSLLDVIREANVVDDESGGITQHIGSYQVERKGRKITFLDTPGHEAFTAMRARGARATDVAILVVAADDGVMPQTKEAINHAKEAGVPIVVAINKMDKPGANPDRVKAELAEHGVQSEDWGGDAIMVPVSALKKEGIDELLESVLLVADVLELKANPNRPAVGTVVESHLDTNLGPVATILVNTGTLKVMDSFIIGKAFGRLKLMQDHKGTRLRKLLPSDTAQIVGLSEVVESGQILQVVKDERTARQQATQVGGLIQEELIKAGMGMQEILQRIKEGSLKLLKIVLKADTQGSLEAIKQSLAKVKSDDVAIKVIHSGVGSISESDVMMAAASPGTLVLGFHTKANVHVRKLAEKTGIEVVTYEVIYKLVEDLTKILSGMLEDEILDIELGKYNVMQIFWTGKGEFVVGGKITEGVMQKGAKLRVMRDDEEVGVGEVAGLKLVNEDIDELEKGQECGVRYKGKVKLQEGDILEAWKQEKRMKTL
;
A
#
# COMPACT_ATOMS: atom_id res chain seq x y z
N MET A 1 23.14 -34.00 27.04
CA MET A 1 22.83 -34.12 28.47
C MET A 1 22.23 -35.50 28.67
N ALA A 2 22.06 -35.95 29.90
CA ALA A 2 21.46 -37.25 30.18
C ALA A 2 20.33 -37.01 31.17
N ILE A 3 19.10 -37.20 30.72
CA ILE A 3 17.89 -36.86 31.46
C ILE A 3 17.57 -38.00 32.41
N ALA A 4 17.22 -37.68 33.66
CA ALA A 4 16.84 -38.68 34.64
C ALA A 4 15.53 -39.38 34.23
N LEU A 5 15.53 -40.71 34.26
CA LEU A 5 14.39 -41.52 33.83
C LEU A 5 13.12 -41.25 34.66
N GLU A 6 13.30 -40.94 35.94
CA GLU A 6 12.22 -40.60 36.87
C GLU A 6 11.52 -39.28 36.48
N GLU A 7 12.26 -38.29 35.98
CA GLU A 7 11.71 -37.00 35.53
C GLU A 7 10.93 -37.16 34.22
N LEU A 8 11.46 -37.96 33.29
CA LEU A 8 10.77 -38.30 32.06
C LEU A 8 9.44 -39.04 32.35
N ALA A 9 9.47 -40.01 33.26
CA ALA A 9 8.29 -40.76 33.69
C ALA A 9 7.23 -39.83 34.31
N SER A 10 7.65 -38.91 35.19
CA SER A 10 6.74 -37.96 35.85
C SER A 10 6.04 -37.02 34.86
N LYS A 11 6.75 -36.54 33.83
CA LYS A 11 6.19 -35.62 32.82
C LYS A 11 5.23 -36.32 31.87
N LEU A 12 5.47 -37.58 31.55
CA LEU A 12 4.58 -38.41 30.73
C LEU A 12 3.45 -39.08 31.54
N GLY A 13 3.44 -38.90 32.87
CA GLY A 13 2.40 -39.45 33.76
C GLY A 13 2.52 -40.94 34.04
N PHE A 14 3.70 -41.54 33.83
CA PHE A 14 3.99 -42.94 34.12
C PHE A 14 4.73 -43.10 35.46
N THR A 15 4.66 -44.29 36.04
CA THR A 15 5.59 -44.67 37.12
C THR A 15 6.95 -45.02 36.54
N GLU A 16 8.02 -44.84 37.31
CA GLU A 16 9.39 -45.13 36.86
C GLU A 16 9.56 -46.59 36.40
N SER A 17 8.87 -47.54 37.05
CA SER A 17 8.89 -48.95 36.66
C SER A 17 8.18 -49.22 35.33
N GLU A 18 7.13 -48.47 34.99
CA GLU A 18 6.44 -48.56 33.70
C GLU A 18 7.30 -47.94 32.60
N MET A 19 7.95 -46.80 32.90
CA MET A 19 8.84 -46.12 31.98
C MET A 19 10.04 -46.99 31.60
N ARG A 20 10.69 -47.63 32.58
CA ARG A 20 11.78 -48.60 32.33
C ARG A 20 11.37 -49.73 31.39
N LYS A 21 10.13 -50.22 31.53
CA LYS A 21 9.61 -51.29 30.66
C LYS A 21 9.40 -50.80 29.23
N HIS A 22 8.87 -49.59 29.04
CA HIS A 22 8.68 -49.00 27.72
C HIS A 22 10.00 -48.65 27.02
N VAL A 23 11.02 -48.21 27.76
CA VAL A 23 12.38 -47.98 27.23
C VAL A 23 12.98 -49.30 26.70
N LEU A 24 12.85 -50.39 27.46
CA LEU A 24 13.30 -51.72 27.04
C LEU A 24 12.52 -52.27 25.84
N GLU A 25 11.20 -52.02 25.76
CA GLU A 25 10.37 -52.42 24.62
C GLU A 25 10.77 -51.69 23.32
N LEU A 26 11.25 -50.45 23.43
CA LEU A 26 11.81 -49.67 22.32
C LEU A 26 13.24 -50.07 21.95
N GLY A 27 13.85 -51.02 22.68
CA GLY A 27 15.16 -51.57 22.39
C GLY A 27 16.34 -50.77 22.96
N PHE A 28 16.09 -49.85 23.89
CA PHE A 28 17.12 -49.06 24.56
C PHE A 28 17.41 -49.58 25.97
N ASP A 29 18.61 -49.29 26.49
CA ASP A 29 18.99 -49.64 27.85
C ASP A 29 18.26 -48.76 28.87
N ALA A 30 17.62 -49.37 29.87
CA ALA A 30 16.82 -48.68 30.89
C ALA A 30 17.65 -48.31 32.13
N ASP A 31 18.71 -47.53 31.89
CA ASP A 31 19.53 -46.91 32.94
C ASP A 31 18.77 -45.75 33.62
N ASP A 32 19.23 -45.38 34.83
CA ASP A 32 18.60 -44.32 35.64
C ASP A 32 18.66 -42.93 34.96
N SER A 33 19.50 -42.77 33.93
CA SER A 33 19.59 -41.60 33.07
C SER A 33 19.68 -42.03 31.62
N ILE A 34 18.95 -41.35 30.74
CA ILE A 34 18.87 -41.65 29.31
C ILE A 34 19.43 -40.47 28.51
N GLU A 35 20.12 -40.76 27.40
CA GLU A 35 20.65 -39.73 26.50
C GLU A 35 19.53 -38.90 25.85
N ASP A 36 19.83 -37.63 25.59
CA ASP A 36 18.89 -36.61 25.10
C ASP A 36 18.12 -37.02 23.83
N ASP A 37 18.78 -37.74 22.91
CA ASP A 37 18.22 -38.19 21.63
C ASP A 37 17.25 -39.37 21.81
N VAL A 38 17.55 -40.28 22.74
CA VAL A 38 16.66 -41.37 23.13
C VAL A 38 15.45 -40.82 23.89
N ALA A 39 15.63 -39.81 24.74
CA ALA A 39 14.54 -39.14 25.43
C ALA A 39 13.58 -38.43 24.47
N GLU A 40 14.10 -37.77 23.42
CA GLU A 40 13.30 -37.12 22.37
C GLU A 40 12.44 -38.14 21.60
N LEU A 41 13.01 -39.29 21.22
CA LEU A 41 12.28 -40.39 20.57
C LEU A 41 11.16 -40.96 21.44
N ILE A 42 11.40 -41.11 22.73
CA ILE A 42 10.39 -41.60 23.69
C ILE A 42 9.26 -40.57 23.85
N LEU A 43 9.60 -39.27 23.91
CA LEU A 43 8.61 -38.21 24.03
C LEU A 43 7.74 -38.13 22.78
N ASP A 44 8.30 -38.28 21.58
CA ASP A 44 7.54 -38.28 20.33
C ASP A 44 6.54 -39.45 20.25
N GLU A 45 6.93 -40.64 20.71
CA GLU A 45 6.06 -41.82 20.68
C GLU A 45 4.90 -41.73 21.70
N PHE A 46 5.13 -41.13 22.88
CA PHE A 46 4.17 -41.15 23.99
C PHE A 46 3.48 -39.80 24.30
N ALA A 47 3.87 -38.68 23.66
CA ALA A 47 3.27 -37.36 23.87
C ALA A 47 1.79 -37.28 23.49
N GLY A 48 1.27 -38.21 22.68
CA GLY A 48 -0.16 -38.29 22.33
C GLY A 48 -1.10 -38.56 23.52
N LYS A 49 -0.57 -38.81 24.73
CA LYS A 49 -1.33 -39.00 25.97
C LYS A 49 -1.36 -37.77 26.89
N THR A 50 -0.72 -36.66 26.51
CA THR A 50 -0.68 -35.40 27.28
C THR A 50 -1.14 -34.21 26.43
N ASP A 51 -1.79 -33.20 27.03
CA ASP A 51 -2.26 -31.97 26.34
C ASP A 51 -1.12 -31.03 25.86
N LYS A 52 0.15 -31.44 25.99
CA LYS A 52 1.34 -30.66 25.61
C LYS A 52 2.10 -31.37 24.47
N SER A 53 2.70 -30.60 23.55
CA SER A 53 3.51 -31.17 22.48
C SER A 53 4.84 -31.73 23.03
N ALA A 54 5.40 -32.75 22.37
CA ALA A 54 6.67 -33.37 22.76
C ALA A 54 7.82 -32.33 22.87
N ALA A 55 7.83 -31.35 21.97
CA ALA A 55 8.80 -30.25 21.96
C ALA A 55 8.69 -29.33 23.19
N ASP A 56 7.47 -29.08 23.69
CA ASP A 56 7.26 -28.27 24.89
C ASP A 56 7.75 -29.00 26.15
N VAL A 57 7.48 -30.31 26.24
CA VAL A 57 7.90 -31.14 27.38
C VAL A 57 9.42 -31.29 27.41
N TYR A 58 10.04 -31.49 26.24
CA TYR A 58 11.49 -31.56 26.12
C TYR A 58 12.16 -30.23 26.47
N GLY A 59 11.59 -29.11 26.01
CA GLY A 59 12.07 -27.77 26.35
C GLY A 59 12.06 -27.51 27.86
N ASP A 60 11.00 -27.90 28.56
CA ASP A 60 10.89 -27.78 30.02
C ASP A 60 11.99 -28.59 30.74
N LEU A 61 12.26 -29.84 30.31
CA LEU A 61 13.28 -30.71 30.91
C LEU A 61 14.70 -30.16 30.74
N VAL A 62 15.04 -29.70 29.53
CA VAL A 62 16.36 -29.13 29.25
C VAL A 62 16.58 -27.83 30.02
N HIS A 63 15.55 -27.01 30.18
CA HIS A 63 15.63 -25.79 30.98
C HIS A 63 15.88 -26.07 32.47
N GLU A 64 15.19 -27.03 33.08
CA GLU A 64 15.43 -27.42 34.48
C GLU A 64 16.84 -27.98 34.71
N GLU A 65 17.36 -28.77 33.78
CA GLU A 65 18.70 -29.36 33.89
C GLU A 65 19.80 -28.31 33.76
N LEU A 66 19.64 -27.34 32.84
CA LEU A 66 20.56 -26.22 32.67
C LEU A 66 20.59 -25.33 33.92
N GLU A 67 19.44 -25.08 34.56
CA GLU A 67 19.37 -24.34 35.82
C GLU A 67 20.10 -25.06 36.96
N ARG A 68 19.94 -26.39 37.08
CA ARG A 68 20.65 -27.20 38.08
C ARG A 68 22.16 -27.19 37.85
N GLU A 69 22.61 -27.24 36.60
CA GLU A 69 24.02 -27.17 36.26
C GLU A 69 24.63 -25.81 36.59
N ILE A 70 23.89 -24.71 36.35
CA ILE A 70 24.27 -23.36 36.77
C ILE A 70 24.42 -23.28 38.30
N VAL A 71 23.48 -23.85 39.06
CA VAL A 71 23.53 -23.86 40.53
C VAL A 71 24.68 -24.72 41.06
N ARG A 72 24.96 -25.88 40.45
CA ARG A 72 26.12 -26.73 40.80
C ARG A 72 27.45 -26.03 40.52
N THR A 73 27.52 -25.29 39.41
CA THR A 73 28.70 -24.52 39.02
C THR A 73 28.95 -23.33 39.96
N GLN A 74 27.88 -22.68 40.45
CA GLN A 74 27.96 -21.64 41.47
C GLN A 74 28.37 -22.19 42.85
N ARG A 75 27.89 -23.38 43.25
CA ARG A 75 28.29 -24.02 44.51
C ARG A 75 29.76 -24.49 44.51
N LYS A 76 30.29 -25.00 43.39
CA LYS A 76 31.72 -25.34 43.24
C LYS A 76 32.63 -24.11 43.34
N LYS A 77 32.18 -22.92 42.93
CA LYS A 77 32.94 -21.66 43.08
C LYS A 77 33.00 -21.12 44.51
N MET A 78 32.10 -21.55 45.40
CA MET A 78 32.06 -21.08 46.80
C MET A 78 32.79 -21.99 47.81
N ALA A 79 33.15 -23.22 47.43
CA ALA A 79 33.71 -24.22 48.36
C ALA A 79 35.22 -24.05 48.67
N GLY A 80 35.89 -23.05 48.10
CA GLY A 80 37.34 -22.84 48.26
C GLY A 80 37.69 -21.47 48.85
N LYS A 81 37.44 -21.24 50.15
CA LYS A 81 38.17 -20.23 50.94
C LYS A 81 37.93 -20.40 52.44
N THR A 82 38.90 -21.01 53.10
CA THR A 82 39.08 -21.04 54.55
C THR A 82 39.57 -19.67 55.03
N THR A 83 38.94 -19.03 56.04
CA THR A 83 39.64 -18.16 57.01
C THR A 83 38.75 -17.76 58.20
N THR A 84 39.20 -18.18 59.38
CA THR A 84 39.09 -17.61 60.75
C THR A 84 38.04 -16.55 61.10
N LYS A 85 37.22 -16.91 62.10
CA LYS A 85 36.31 -16.07 62.90
C LYS A 85 37.04 -14.93 63.64
N LYS A 86 36.53 -13.71 63.52
CA LYS A 86 36.47 -12.71 64.60
C LYS A 86 35.12 -12.01 64.56
N ALA A 87 34.50 -11.91 65.74
CA ALA A 87 33.18 -11.32 65.94
C ALA A 87 33.23 -9.79 65.78
N TYR A 88 32.34 -9.25 64.93
CA TYR A 88 32.05 -7.81 64.84
C TYR A 88 30.54 -7.63 64.70
N LYS A 89 29.96 -6.77 65.55
CA LYS A 89 28.53 -6.40 65.53
C LYS A 89 28.23 -5.65 64.22
N PRO A 90 27.12 -5.93 63.50
CA PRO A 90 26.81 -5.16 62.31
C PRO A 90 26.19 -3.81 62.73
N GLU A 91 26.96 -2.73 62.57
CA GLU A 91 26.37 -1.47 62.14
C GLU A 91 26.06 -1.60 60.64
N VAL A 92 24.79 -1.35 60.29
CA VAL A 92 24.32 -1.41 58.91
C VAL A 92 24.83 -0.17 58.17
N ASN A 93 26.01 -0.28 57.55
CA ASN A 93 26.41 0.66 56.50
C ASN A 93 25.88 0.14 55.16
N LEU A 94 24.77 0.73 54.71
CA LEU A 94 24.29 0.64 53.34
C LEU A 94 25.32 1.32 52.43
N VAL A 95 26.15 0.52 51.76
CA VAL A 95 26.94 0.99 50.63
C VAL A 95 26.01 1.01 49.41
N VAL A 96 25.37 2.15 49.18
CA VAL A 96 24.65 2.44 47.92
C VAL A 96 25.70 2.73 46.85
N LYS A 97 25.74 1.92 45.77
CA LYS A 97 26.39 2.32 44.53
C LYS A 97 25.55 3.43 43.91
N LYS A 98 25.97 4.68 44.11
CA LYS A 98 25.42 5.84 43.40
C LYS A 98 25.84 5.77 41.93
N GLY A 99 24.86 5.78 41.02
CA GLY A 99 25.09 6.12 39.60
C GLY A 99 24.40 5.26 38.54
N ASP A 100 23.74 4.15 38.89
CA ASP A 100 23.11 3.30 37.86
C ASP A 100 21.76 3.88 37.41
N SER A 101 21.62 4.16 36.11
CA SER A 101 20.37 4.58 35.52
C SER A 101 19.44 3.38 35.30
N VAL A 102 18.19 3.46 35.76
CA VAL A 102 17.23 2.34 35.74
C VAL A 102 16.10 2.60 34.74
N GLU A 103 15.80 1.63 33.86
CA GLU A 103 14.72 1.76 32.87
C GLU A 103 13.36 1.24 33.38
N ILE A 104 12.33 2.09 33.40
CA ILE A 104 10.97 1.73 33.85
C ILE A 104 9.89 2.05 32.80
N PRO A 105 8.85 1.20 32.63
CA PRO A 105 7.73 1.48 31.73
C PRO A 105 6.91 2.72 32.15
N GLU A 106 5.96 3.16 31.32
CA GLU A 106 5.05 4.29 31.62
C GLU A 106 4.32 4.18 32.94
N GLN A 107 3.94 2.95 33.29
CA GLN A 107 3.28 2.63 34.54
C GLN A 107 3.98 1.43 35.15
N ILE A 108 4.36 1.54 36.42
CA ILE A 108 5.06 0.50 37.16
C ILE A 108 4.42 0.32 38.53
N SER A 109 4.38 -0.93 39.02
CA SER A 109 3.98 -1.15 40.40
C SER A 109 5.08 -0.71 41.37
N VAL A 110 4.71 -0.21 42.56
CA VAL A 110 5.69 0.17 43.58
C VAL A 110 6.62 -0.99 43.95
N LYS A 111 6.11 -2.22 43.91
CA LYS A 111 6.88 -3.46 44.07
C LYS A 111 7.96 -3.62 43.01
N GLU A 112 7.60 -3.55 41.74
CA GLU A 112 8.54 -3.68 40.62
C GLU A 112 9.56 -2.54 40.61
N LEU A 113 9.15 -1.32 40.98
CA LEU A 113 10.06 -0.18 41.10
C LEU A 113 11.09 -0.41 42.21
N ALA A 114 10.69 -0.98 43.34
CA ALA A 114 11.57 -1.36 44.44
C ALA A 114 12.62 -2.39 44.00
N GLU A 115 12.17 -3.44 43.30
CA GLU A 115 13.05 -4.49 42.77
C GLU A 115 14.05 -3.94 41.75
N LYS A 116 13.60 -3.09 40.81
CA LYS A 116 14.45 -2.51 39.77
C LYS A 116 15.47 -1.50 40.28
N THR A 117 15.12 -0.74 41.31
CA THR A 117 16.01 0.27 41.91
C THR A 117 16.86 -0.31 43.05
N GLY A 118 16.68 -1.59 43.39
CA GLY A 118 17.34 -2.22 44.54
C GLY A 118 16.98 -1.57 45.89
N SER A 119 15.87 -0.82 45.94
CA SER A 119 15.41 -0.08 47.11
C SER A 119 14.33 -0.85 47.87
N SER A 120 14.14 -0.54 49.16
CA SER A 120 13.04 -1.14 49.93
C SER A 120 11.70 -0.50 49.53
N ALA A 121 10.68 -1.32 49.30
CA ALA A 121 9.32 -0.85 49.00
C ALA A 121 8.78 0.11 50.08
N ALA A 122 9.17 -0.07 51.35
CA ALA A 122 8.78 0.83 52.44
C ALA A 122 9.35 2.25 52.27
N VAL A 123 10.56 2.38 51.72
CA VAL A 123 11.21 3.67 51.46
C VAL A 123 10.53 4.39 50.30
N LEU A 124 10.18 3.68 49.23
CA LEU A 124 9.44 4.22 48.09
C LEU A 124 8.01 4.64 48.48
N ILE A 125 7.29 3.83 49.28
CA ILE A 125 5.97 4.18 49.83
C ILE A 125 6.08 5.43 50.73
N GLY A 126 7.13 5.51 51.57
CA GLY A 126 7.38 6.70 52.38
C GLY A 126 7.65 7.96 51.53
N GLY A 127 8.31 7.82 50.38
CA GLY A 127 8.51 8.89 49.40
C GLY A 127 7.20 9.33 48.73
N LEU A 128 6.34 8.38 48.33
CA LEU A 128 5.00 8.65 47.79
C LEU A 128 4.16 9.44 48.79
N MET A 129 4.14 9.02 50.06
CA MET A 129 3.37 9.68 51.11
C MET A 129 3.84 11.11 51.39
N LYS A 130 5.16 11.37 51.35
CA LYS A 130 5.72 12.73 51.50
C LYS A 130 5.30 13.67 50.38
N ASN A 131 5.08 13.12 49.18
CA ASN A 131 4.56 13.85 48.02
C ASN A 131 3.02 13.83 47.96
N GLY A 132 2.34 13.42 49.05
CA GLY A 132 0.88 13.47 49.16
C GLY A 132 0.13 12.29 48.53
N ILE A 133 0.84 11.25 48.08
CA ILE A 133 0.26 10.09 47.41
C ILE A 133 0.21 8.91 48.38
N LEU A 134 -0.99 8.49 48.77
CA LEU A 134 -1.19 7.26 49.55
C LEU A 134 -1.18 6.05 48.62
N ALA A 135 -0.12 5.25 48.70
CA ALA A 135 0.10 4.09 47.84
C ALA A 135 0.43 2.84 48.66
N ASN A 136 0.00 1.67 48.18
CA ASN A 136 0.39 0.37 48.70
C ASN A 136 1.43 -0.29 47.78
N ILE A 137 1.95 -1.46 48.17
CA ILE A 137 3.04 -2.14 47.42
C ILE A 137 2.66 -2.54 45.98
N ASN A 138 1.37 -2.79 45.72
CA ASN A 138 0.87 -3.19 44.40
C ASN A 138 0.31 -2.00 43.61
N GLN A 139 0.35 -0.79 44.18
CA GLN A 139 -0.16 0.41 43.52
C GLN A 139 0.65 0.66 42.25
N ILE A 140 -0.06 0.89 41.16
CA ILE A 140 0.52 1.31 39.90
C ILE A 140 0.71 2.82 39.97
N ILE A 141 1.92 3.28 39.63
CA ILE A 141 2.29 4.68 39.55
C ILE A 141 2.88 5.00 38.18
N ASP A 142 2.68 6.22 37.73
CA ASP A 142 3.18 6.76 36.47
C ASP A 142 4.67 7.11 36.54
N PHE A 143 5.30 7.22 35.37
CA PHE A 143 6.72 7.53 35.22
C PHE A 143 7.14 8.80 35.97
N ASP A 144 6.37 9.88 35.86
CA ASP A 144 6.73 11.18 36.43
C ASP A 144 6.76 11.09 37.97
N THR A 145 5.74 10.47 38.56
CA THR A 145 5.72 10.19 39.99
C THR A 145 6.90 9.32 40.41
N ALA A 146 7.15 8.22 39.69
CA ALA A 146 8.27 7.32 39.97
C ALA A 146 9.61 8.05 39.91
N ALA A 147 9.84 8.86 38.88
CA ALA A 147 11.05 9.65 38.68
C ALA A 147 11.31 10.62 39.84
N ILE A 148 10.28 11.36 40.29
CA ILE A 148 10.38 12.29 41.42
C ILE A 148 10.83 11.58 42.71
N ILE A 149 10.25 10.42 43.00
CA ILE A 149 10.56 9.67 44.23
C ILE A 149 11.96 9.10 44.19
N THR A 150 12.38 8.63 43.02
CA THR A 150 13.68 7.98 42.85
C THR A 150 14.82 8.97 42.73
N ASP A 151 14.56 10.19 42.22
CA ASP A 151 15.51 11.30 42.23
C ASP A 151 15.86 11.71 43.67
N GLY A 152 14.84 11.78 44.55
CA GLY A 152 15.03 11.99 45.99
C GLY A 152 15.85 10.90 46.70
N LEU A 153 16.00 9.73 46.07
CA LEU A 153 16.82 8.60 46.55
C LEU A 153 18.18 8.50 45.83
N GLY A 154 18.46 9.41 44.89
CA GLY A 154 19.71 9.47 44.14
C GLY A 154 19.81 8.49 42.97
N PHE A 155 18.67 8.01 42.45
CA PHE A 155 18.59 7.17 41.25
C PHE A 155 18.05 7.99 40.08
N THR A 156 18.75 7.97 38.95
CA THR A 156 18.26 8.54 37.70
C THR A 156 17.48 7.47 36.95
N ILE A 157 16.18 7.68 36.76
CA ILE A 157 15.34 6.74 36.04
C ILE A 157 15.15 7.21 34.59
N LYS A 158 15.21 6.28 33.64
CA LYS A 158 14.90 6.49 32.23
C LYS A 158 13.60 5.80 31.86
N LYS A 159 12.78 6.43 31.03
CA LYS A 159 11.56 5.82 30.52
C LYS A 159 11.97 4.66 29.60
N LYS A 160 11.56 3.45 29.93
CA LYS A 160 11.72 2.26 29.09
C LYS A 160 10.87 2.49 27.86
N ARG A 161 11.52 2.71 26.72
CA ARG A 161 10.84 2.81 25.43
C ARG A 161 10.00 1.56 25.23
N VAL A 162 8.73 1.77 24.90
CA VAL A 162 7.84 0.68 24.55
C VAL A 162 8.30 0.18 23.18
N GLU A 163 8.74 -1.08 23.10
CA GLU A 163 8.80 -1.73 21.79
C GLU A 163 7.37 -1.72 21.26
N ALA A 164 7.13 -1.02 20.14
CA ALA A 164 5.81 -0.93 19.53
C ALA A 164 5.10 -2.28 19.58
N SER A 165 3.85 -2.28 20.05
CA SER A 165 3.04 -3.49 20.01
C SER A 165 2.78 -3.86 18.55
N ALA A 166 2.43 -5.13 18.30
CA ALA A 166 1.97 -5.55 16.98
C ALA A 166 0.79 -4.67 16.48
N GLU A 167 -0.02 -4.14 17.40
CA GLU A 167 -1.15 -3.26 17.09
C GLU A 167 -0.69 -1.86 16.62
N ASP A 168 0.35 -1.28 17.23
CA ASP A 168 0.89 0.03 16.81
C ASP A 168 1.52 -0.06 15.41
N LEU A 169 2.22 -1.17 15.11
CA LEU A 169 2.76 -1.46 13.78
C LEU A 169 1.65 -1.73 12.75
N PHE A 170 0.58 -2.42 13.16
CA PHE A 170 -0.58 -2.68 12.34
C PHE A 170 -1.35 -1.40 11.97
N HIS A 171 -1.54 -0.48 12.93
CA HIS A 171 -2.20 0.80 12.68
C HIS A 171 -1.31 1.85 11.99
N GLY A 172 -0.02 1.58 11.81
CA GLY A 172 0.91 2.51 11.17
C GLY A 172 1.02 3.83 11.93
N ASN A 173 0.95 3.80 13.26
CA ASN A 173 0.85 5.02 14.08
C ASN A 173 2.24 5.65 14.29
N LEU A 174 2.78 6.26 13.23
CA LEU A 174 4.10 6.87 13.20
C LEU A 174 4.26 7.96 14.27
N GLU A 175 3.22 8.78 14.51
CA GLU A 175 3.25 9.88 15.48
C GLU A 175 3.58 9.39 16.90
N LYS A 176 2.96 8.28 17.33
CA LYS A 176 3.22 7.70 18.65
C LYS A 176 4.67 7.24 18.80
N LEU A 177 5.27 6.68 17.73
CA LEU A 177 6.66 6.22 17.74
C LEU A 177 7.67 7.37 17.78
N LEU A 178 7.29 8.53 17.26
CA LEU A 178 8.09 9.76 17.22
C LEU A 178 7.98 10.59 18.52
N ALA A 179 6.85 10.53 19.23
CA ALA A 179 6.55 11.38 20.39
C ALA A 179 7.28 11.01 21.70
N GLU A 180 8.08 9.94 21.73
CA GLU A 180 8.71 9.42 22.96
C GLU A 180 10.12 9.94 23.24
N ASP A 181 10.61 10.93 22.48
CA ASP A 181 12.00 11.40 22.61
C ASP A 181 12.14 12.55 23.62
N ASP A 182 13.16 12.43 24.48
CA ASP A 182 13.55 13.48 25.42
C ASP A 182 13.99 14.72 24.62
N PRO A 183 13.49 15.94 24.94
CA PRO A 183 13.89 17.16 24.25
C PRO A 183 15.40 17.39 24.17
N SER A 184 16.19 16.87 25.12
CA SER A 184 17.65 17.02 25.09
C SER A 184 18.36 16.19 24.02
N ASP A 185 17.74 15.12 23.55
CA ASP A 185 18.31 14.23 22.53
C ASP A 185 17.95 14.66 21.09
N LEU A 186 17.08 15.66 20.96
CA LEU A 186 16.61 16.17 19.68
C LEU A 186 17.67 17.07 19.04
N VAL A 187 18.03 16.75 17.79
CA VAL A 187 18.92 17.57 16.96
C VAL A 187 18.21 18.00 15.68
N ASP A 188 18.66 19.11 15.11
CA ASP A 188 18.15 19.60 13.83
C ASP A 188 18.38 18.56 12.72
N ARG A 189 17.36 18.34 11.89
CA ARG A 189 17.41 17.41 10.76
C ARG A 189 17.15 18.11 9.43
N ALA A 190 17.52 17.45 8.33
CA ALA A 190 17.24 17.93 6.99
C ALA A 190 15.73 17.86 6.69
N PRO A 191 15.15 18.84 5.99
CA PRO A 191 13.78 18.73 5.51
C PRO A 191 13.66 17.64 4.44
N VAL A 192 12.59 16.85 4.54
CA VAL A 192 12.16 15.92 3.49
C VAL A 192 11.10 16.62 2.64
N VAL A 193 11.30 16.64 1.33
CA VAL A 193 10.54 17.46 0.40
C VAL A 193 9.96 16.60 -0.71
N CYS A 194 8.65 16.63 -0.92
CA CYS A 194 8.05 16.04 -2.11
C CYS A 194 7.86 17.09 -3.20
N VAL A 195 7.95 16.66 -4.46
CA VAL A 195 7.62 17.53 -5.59
C VAL A 195 6.34 17.03 -6.27
N MET A 196 5.37 17.93 -6.39
CA MET A 196 4.02 17.67 -6.89
C MET A 196 3.64 18.65 -7.99
N GLY A 197 2.59 18.33 -8.75
CA GLY A 197 2.08 19.17 -9.82
C GLY A 197 1.56 18.36 -11.01
N HIS A 198 1.00 19.06 -12.00
CA HIS A 198 0.46 18.44 -13.21
C HIS A 198 1.55 17.83 -14.11
N VAL A 199 1.16 16.88 -14.95
CA VAL A 199 2.00 16.36 -16.05
C VAL A 199 2.47 17.54 -16.92
N ASP A 200 3.69 17.45 -17.46
CA ASP A 200 4.33 18.47 -18.32
C ASP A 200 4.54 19.87 -17.71
N HIS A 201 4.34 20.05 -16.41
CA HIS A 201 4.74 21.28 -15.71
C HIS A 201 6.25 21.34 -15.40
N GLY A 202 7.01 20.32 -15.79
CA GLY A 202 8.48 20.30 -15.67
C GLY A 202 9.00 19.93 -14.28
N LYS A 203 8.29 19.08 -13.52
CA LYS A 203 8.73 18.55 -12.22
C LYS A 203 10.08 17.81 -12.35
N THR A 204 10.12 16.80 -13.21
CA THR A 204 11.33 15.99 -13.45
C THR A 204 12.46 16.84 -14.00
N SER A 205 12.16 17.79 -14.90
CA SER A 205 13.16 18.75 -15.41
C SER A 205 13.73 19.65 -14.30
N LEU A 206 12.89 20.12 -13.36
CA LEU A 206 13.34 20.91 -12.22
C LEU A 206 14.24 20.07 -11.30
N LEU A 207 13.84 18.83 -11.03
CA LEU A 207 14.60 17.89 -10.21
C LEU A 207 15.93 17.51 -10.86
N ASP A 208 15.96 17.31 -12.17
CA ASP A 208 17.15 17.05 -12.99
C ASP A 208 18.19 18.16 -12.89
N VAL A 209 17.74 19.42 -12.91
CA VAL A 209 18.65 20.55 -12.69
C VAL A 209 19.16 20.58 -11.26
N ILE A 210 18.30 20.33 -10.26
CA ILE A 210 18.66 20.32 -8.84
C ILE A 210 19.69 19.21 -8.53
N ARG A 211 19.57 18.05 -9.18
CA ARG A 211 20.47 16.89 -8.97
C ARG A 211 21.72 16.91 -9.86
N GLU A 212 21.87 17.90 -10.74
CA GLU A 212 22.91 17.97 -11.77
C GLU A 212 22.98 16.70 -12.65
N ALA A 213 21.84 16.12 -13.02
CA ALA A 213 21.76 14.92 -13.86
C ALA A 213 20.62 15.03 -14.88
N ASN A 214 20.65 14.19 -15.92
CA ASN A 214 19.58 14.10 -16.92
C ASN A 214 18.92 12.72 -16.83
N VAL A 215 17.77 12.60 -16.19
CA VAL A 215 17.01 11.34 -16.12
C VAL A 215 15.76 11.33 -16.99
N VAL A 216 15.24 12.50 -17.36
CA VAL A 216 14.12 12.61 -18.32
C VAL A 216 14.41 11.89 -19.64
N ASP A 217 15.67 11.87 -20.10
CA ASP A 217 16.06 11.22 -21.35
C ASP A 217 16.13 9.67 -21.24
N ASP A 218 16.31 9.14 -20.02
CA ASP A 218 16.48 7.69 -19.77
C ASP A 218 15.16 7.00 -19.36
N GLU A 219 14.12 7.73 -18.93
CA GLU A 219 12.82 7.17 -18.54
C GLU A 219 11.89 6.89 -19.75
N SER A 220 11.37 5.66 -19.83
CA SER A 220 10.42 5.26 -20.89
C SER A 220 9.17 6.13 -20.87
N GLY A 221 8.91 6.81 -22.00
CA GLY A 221 7.76 7.69 -22.18
C GLY A 221 7.96 9.12 -21.68
N GLY A 222 9.15 9.49 -21.21
CA GLY A 222 9.48 10.86 -20.78
C GLY A 222 8.73 11.32 -19.52
N ILE A 223 8.28 10.37 -18.69
CA ILE A 223 7.53 10.65 -17.46
C ILE A 223 8.07 9.81 -16.30
N THR A 224 8.06 10.40 -15.10
CA THR A 224 8.41 9.73 -13.85
C THR A 224 7.29 8.78 -13.43
N GLN A 225 7.61 7.49 -13.34
CA GLN A 225 6.66 6.41 -12.99
C GLN A 225 7.01 5.70 -11.66
N HIS A 226 8.17 5.99 -11.07
CA HIS A 226 8.65 5.45 -9.79
C HIS A 226 8.87 6.56 -8.76
N ILE A 227 8.95 6.23 -7.47
CA ILE A 227 9.30 7.22 -6.45
C ILE A 227 10.82 7.23 -6.27
N GLY A 228 11.46 8.29 -6.77
CA GLY A 228 12.89 8.52 -6.58
C GLY A 228 13.17 9.20 -5.24
N SER A 229 14.32 8.91 -4.62
CA SER A 229 14.80 9.65 -3.47
C SER A 229 16.27 10.01 -3.59
N TYR A 230 16.63 11.27 -3.32
CA TYR A 230 18.01 11.73 -3.33
C TYR A 230 18.21 12.91 -2.39
N GLN A 231 19.46 13.23 -2.07
CA GLN A 231 19.80 14.33 -1.17
C GLN A 231 20.71 15.32 -1.88
N VAL A 232 20.43 16.61 -1.71
CA VAL A 232 21.26 17.70 -2.20
C VAL A 232 21.72 18.57 -1.04
N GLU A 233 22.88 19.18 -1.19
CA GLU A 233 23.44 20.07 -0.19
C GLU A 233 23.46 21.50 -0.73
N ARG A 234 22.91 22.43 0.05
CA ARG A 234 22.89 23.85 -0.28
C ARG A 234 23.29 24.67 0.95
N LYS A 235 24.30 25.53 0.80
CA LYS A 235 24.86 26.36 1.89
C LYS A 235 25.21 25.55 3.16
N GLY A 236 25.71 24.32 3.00
CA GLY A 236 26.07 23.43 4.12
C GLY A 236 24.88 22.74 4.81
N ARG A 237 23.65 22.91 4.30
CA ARG A 237 22.43 22.23 4.77
C ARG A 237 21.95 21.23 3.73
N LYS A 238 21.50 20.08 4.19
CA LYS A 238 20.98 19.00 3.33
C LYS A 238 19.47 19.17 3.12
N ILE A 239 18.99 18.78 1.95
CA ILE A 239 17.56 18.68 1.62
C ILE A 239 17.36 17.31 0.97
N THR A 240 16.40 16.54 1.49
CA THR A 240 16.06 15.22 0.95
C THR A 240 14.83 15.37 0.04
N PHE A 241 14.96 14.96 -1.21
CA PHE A 241 13.89 15.01 -2.20
C PHE A 241 13.24 13.63 -2.36
N LEU A 242 11.90 13.61 -2.39
CA LEU A 242 11.07 12.50 -2.85
C LEU A 242 10.40 12.92 -4.15
N ASP A 243 10.83 12.33 -5.26
CA ASP A 243 10.24 12.56 -6.58
C ASP A 243 8.99 11.70 -6.74
N THR A 244 7.82 12.32 -6.90
CA THR A 244 6.55 11.59 -7.01
C THR A 244 5.97 11.68 -8.43
N PRO A 245 5.46 10.57 -8.99
CA PRO A 245 4.81 10.58 -10.29
C PRO A 245 3.64 11.57 -10.40
N GLY A 246 3.62 12.34 -11.49
CA GLY A 246 2.64 13.41 -11.74
C GLY A 246 1.28 12.95 -12.30
N HIS A 247 1.17 11.72 -12.76
CA HIS A 247 -0.02 11.24 -13.47
C HIS A 247 -1.13 10.81 -12.51
N GLU A 248 -2.40 11.10 -12.85
CA GLU A 248 -3.61 10.67 -12.13
C GLU A 248 -3.62 9.20 -11.65
N ALA A 249 -3.06 8.25 -12.42
CA ALA A 249 -2.99 6.83 -12.01
C ALA A 249 -2.19 6.61 -10.71
N PHE A 250 -1.35 7.57 -10.34
CA PHE A 250 -0.46 7.52 -9.18
C PHE A 250 -0.92 8.41 -8.01
N THR A 251 -2.22 8.71 -7.93
CA THR A 251 -2.82 9.44 -6.79
C THR A 251 -2.40 8.87 -5.42
N ALA A 252 -2.44 7.54 -5.26
CA ALA A 252 -2.05 6.88 -4.02
C ALA A 252 -0.56 7.11 -3.67
N MET A 253 0.32 7.18 -4.68
CA MET A 253 1.73 7.52 -4.46
C MET A 253 1.91 8.97 -4.02
N ARG A 254 1.16 9.91 -4.61
CA ARG A 254 1.21 11.34 -4.18
C ARG A 254 0.74 11.52 -2.75
N ALA A 255 -0.38 10.91 -2.37
CA ALA A 255 -0.90 10.98 -1.00
C ALA A 255 0.12 10.45 0.02
N ARG A 256 0.80 9.34 -0.32
CA ARG A 256 1.88 8.78 0.52
C ARG A 256 3.10 9.69 0.59
N GLY A 257 3.53 10.21 -0.56
CA GLY A 257 4.63 11.18 -0.63
C GLY A 257 4.37 12.38 0.26
N ALA A 258 3.17 12.96 0.20
CA ALA A 258 2.77 14.09 1.05
C ALA A 258 2.95 13.75 2.54
N ARG A 259 2.38 12.63 2.99
CA ARG A 259 2.43 12.21 4.40
C ARG A 259 3.82 11.87 4.91
N ALA A 260 4.74 11.50 4.02
CA ALA A 260 6.11 11.17 4.37
C ALA A 260 7.05 12.40 4.39
N THR A 261 6.55 13.59 4.05
CA THR A 261 7.37 14.79 3.87
C THR A 261 7.03 15.92 4.82
N ASP A 262 8.01 16.78 5.05
CA ASP A 262 7.89 17.97 5.89
C ASP A 262 7.43 19.20 5.09
N VAL A 263 7.76 19.26 3.80
CA VAL A 263 7.41 20.37 2.89
C VAL A 263 7.04 19.81 1.52
N ALA A 264 6.05 20.42 0.85
CA ALA A 264 5.68 20.07 -0.52
C ALA A 264 6.04 21.21 -1.49
N ILE A 265 6.78 20.91 -2.56
CA ILE A 265 6.99 21.82 -3.68
C ILE A 265 5.90 21.57 -4.72
N LEU A 266 5.06 22.57 -4.96
CA LEU A 266 4.03 22.54 -6.00
C LEU A 266 4.56 23.22 -7.27
N VAL A 267 4.79 22.45 -8.32
CA VAL A 267 5.26 22.95 -9.62
C VAL A 267 4.07 23.30 -10.52
N VAL A 268 3.97 24.57 -10.88
CA VAL A 268 2.90 25.09 -11.75
C VAL A 268 3.53 25.81 -12.93
N ALA A 269 3.17 25.44 -14.16
CA ALA A 269 3.70 26.11 -15.33
C ALA A 269 3.05 27.48 -15.53
N ALA A 270 3.84 28.50 -15.83
CA ALA A 270 3.40 29.89 -15.97
C ALA A 270 2.53 30.15 -17.21
N ASP A 271 2.60 29.28 -18.22
CA ASP A 271 1.80 29.32 -19.44
C ASP A 271 0.45 28.59 -19.26
N ASP A 272 0.46 27.45 -18.55
CA ASP A 272 -0.72 26.59 -18.36
C ASP A 272 -1.59 27.01 -17.18
N GLY A 273 -1.00 27.32 -16.02
CA GLY A 273 -1.74 27.64 -14.79
C GLY A 273 -2.22 26.42 -14.00
N VAL A 274 -3.29 26.59 -13.21
CA VAL A 274 -3.79 25.57 -12.29
C VAL A 274 -4.66 24.54 -13.03
N MET A 275 -4.12 23.34 -13.18
CA MET A 275 -4.78 22.19 -13.81
C MET A 275 -5.43 21.24 -12.78
N PRO A 276 -6.30 20.30 -13.19
CA PRO A 276 -6.99 19.39 -12.27
C PRO A 276 -6.05 18.61 -11.33
N GLN A 277 -4.92 18.11 -11.83
CA GLN A 277 -3.92 17.40 -11.00
C GLN A 277 -3.19 18.32 -10.03
N THR A 278 -3.08 19.62 -10.36
CA THR A 278 -2.58 20.64 -9.42
C THR A 278 -3.54 20.80 -8.25
N LYS A 279 -4.86 20.85 -8.52
CA LYS A 279 -5.89 20.91 -7.46
C LYS A 279 -5.85 19.67 -6.56
N GLU A 280 -5.67 18.51 -7.17
CA GLU A 280 -5.51 17.25 -6.44
C GLU A 280 -4.26 17.27 -5.54
N ALA A 281 -3.11 17.72 -6.07
CA ALA A 281 -1.88 17.85 -5.30
C ALA A 281 -2.03 18.82 -4.11
N ILE A 282 -2.71 19.96 -4.31
CA ILE A 282 -3.03 20.91 -3.24
C ILE A 282 -3.86 20.23 -2.15
N ASN A 283 -4.87 19.45 -2.52
CA ASN A 283 -5.72 18.75 -1.55
C ASN A 283 -4.91 17.71 -0.74
N HIS A 284 -4.05 16.91 -1.39
CA HIS A 284 -3.20 15.94 -0.69
C HIS A 284 -2.25 16.61 0.30
N ALA A 285 -1.62 17.72 -0.07
CA ALA A 285 -0.73 18.46 0.81
C ALA A 285 -1.50 19.06 2.01
N LYS A 286 -2.70 19.62 1.77
CA LYS A 286 -3.57 20.16 2.83
C LYS A 286 -4.09 19.09 3.78
N GLU A 287 -4.55 17.95 3.25
CA GLU A 287 -5.00 16.81 4.06
C GLU A 287 -3.86 16.22 4.91
N ALA A 288 -2.62 16.27 4.41
CA ALA A 288 -1.44 15.85 5.14
C ALA A 288 -0.92 16.93 6.12
N GLY A 289 -1.46 18.15 6.10
CA GLY A 289 -0.99 19.25 6.94
C GLY A 289 0.40 19.76 6.58
N VAL A 290 0.84 19.55 5.34
CA VAL A 290 2.20 19.88 4.88
C VAL A 290 2.21 21.27 4.23
N PRO A 291 3.11 22.19 4.66
CA PRO A 291 3.24 23.51 4.05
C PRO A 291 3.70 23.42 2.59
N ILE A 292 3.17 24.32 1.76
CA ILE A 292 3.38 24.33 0.31
C ILE A 292 4.29 25.49 -0.10
N VAL A 293 5.37 25.16 -0.79
CA VAL A 293 6.20 26.12 -1.54
C VAL A 293 5.88 25.97 -3.02
N VAL A 294 5.55 27.05 -3.71
CA VAL A 294 5.15 26.99 -5.13
C VAL A 294 6.33 27.37 -6.02
N ALA A 295 6.65 26.52 -6.97
CA ALA A 295 7.59 26.80 -8.05
C ALA A 295 6.80 27.13 -9.33
N ILE A 296 6.76 28.40 -9.71
CA ILE A 296 6.10 28.86 -10.95
C ILE A 296 7.09 28.67 -12.11
N ASN A 297 7.00 27.53 -12.80
CA ASN A 297 7.97 27.08 -13.79
C ASN A 297 7.69 27.61 -15.21
N LYS A 298 8.62 27.39 -16.14
CA LYS A 298 8.55 27.81 -17.57
C LYS A 298 8.53 29.34 -17.76
N MET A 299 9.19 30.10 -16.88
CA MET A 299 9.35 31.56 -16.99
C MET A 299 10.14 32.01 -18.23
N ASP A 300 10.79 31.08 -18.93
CA ASP A 300 11.46 31.32 -20.21
C ASP A 300 10.50 31.52 -21.40
N LYS A 301 9.24 31.10 -21.28
CA LYS A 301 8.26 31.21 -22.36
C LYS A 301 7.68 32.62 -22.47
N PRO A 302 7.42 33.12 -23.70
CA PRO A 302 6.86 34.46 -23.91
C PRO A 302 5.43 34.63 -23.37
N GLY A 303 4.70 33.53 -23.17
CA GLY A 303 3.36 33.52 -22.57
C GLY A 303 3.33 33.33 -21.05
N ALA A 304 4.48 33.32 -20.38
CA ALA A 304 4.56 33.14 -18.94
C ALA A 304 3.91 34.31 -18.19
N ASN A 305 2.93 34.02 -17.34
CA ASN A 305 2.26 35.03 -16.51
C ASN A 305 2.18 34.57 -15.04
N PRO A 306 3.12 34.97 -14.18
CA PRO A 306 3.14 34.53 -12.78
C PRO A 306 1.95 35.09 -11.99
N ASP A 307 1.49 36.31 -12.28
CA ASP A 307 0.38 36.94 -11.56
C ASP A 307 -0.94 36.19 -11.79
N ARG A 308 -1.16 35.66 -13.01
CA ARG A 308 -2.30 34.80 -13.32
C ARG A 308 -2.27 33.53 -12.46
N VAL A 309 -1.11 32.88 -12.36
CA VAL A 309 -0.94 31.66 -11.56
C VAL A 309 -1.17 31.93 -10.07
N LYS A 310 -0.66 33.06 -9.55
CA LYS A 310 -0.91 33.49 -8.15
C LYS A 310 -2.39 33.66 -7.86
N ALA A 311 -3.14 34.29 -8.77
CA ALA A 311 -4.59 34.47 -8.64
C ALA A 311 -5.34 33.13 -8.64
N GLU A 312 -5.04 32.24 -9.59
CA GLU A 312 -5.69 30.92 -9.70
C GLU A 312 -5.39 30.03 -8.47
N LEU A 313 -4.16 30.09 -7.93
CA LEU A 313 -3.80 29.35 -6.71
C LEU A 313 -4.52 29.87 -5.46
N ALA A 314 -4.72 31.20 -5.37
CA ALA A 314 -5.45 31.82 -4.28
C ALA A 314 -6.92 31.35 -4.22
N GLU A 315 -7.56 31.12 -5.38
CA GLU A 315 -8.93 30.53 -5.45
C GLU A 315 -8.98 29.11 -4.85
N HIS A 316 -7.87 28.38 -4.90
CA HIS A 316 -7.71 27.06 -4.31
C HIS A 316 -7.15 27.09 -2.88
N GLY A 317 -7.12 28.28 -2.27
CA GLY A 317 -6.70 28.51 -0.89
C GLY A 317 -5.20 28.33 -0.67
N VAL A 318 -4.38 28.59 -1.69
CA VAL A 318 -2.92 28.71 -1.58
C VAL A 318 -2.60 30.17 -1.86
N GLN A 319 -2.53 31.00 -0.81
CA GLN A 319 -2.33 32.44 -0.94
C GLN A 319 -0.85 32.81 -0.91
N SER A 320 -0.44 33.70 -1.82
CA SER A 320 0.95 34.16 -1.90
C SER A 320 1.32 35.02 -0.70
N GLU A 321 2.56 34.88 -0.21
CA GLU A 321 3.13 35.74 0.84
C GLU A 321 3.03 37.24 0.50
N ASP A 322 3.22 37.63 -0.77
CA ASP A 322 3.09 39.02 -1.23
C ASP A 322 1.70 39.63 -0.96
N TRP A 323 0.68 38.78 -0.83
CA TRP A 323 -0.71 39.17 -0.59
C TRP A 323 -1.14 38.89 0.86
N GLY A 324 -0.18 38.62 1.75
CA GLY A 324 -0.43 38.30 3.16
C GLY A 324 -0.81 36.85 3.42
N GLY A 325 -0.56 35.95 2.47
CA GLY A 325 -0.72 34.51 2.63
C GLY A 325 0.48 33.82 3.27
N ASP A 326 0.43 32.49 3.31
CA ASP A 326 1.43 31.59 3.91
C ASP A 326 2.30 30.86 2.87
N ALA A 327 1.90 30.83 1.60
CA ALA A 327 2.63 30.12 0.55
C ALA A 327 3.68 31.01 -0.12
N ILE A 328 4.95 30.60 -0.02
CA ILE A 328 6.06 31.21 -0.75
C ILE A 328 5.97 30.78 -2.21
N MET A 329 5.91 31.74 -3.13
CA MET A 329 5.79 31.47 -4.57
C MET A 329 6.98 32.02 -5.34
N VAL A 330 7.83 31.12 -5.84
CA VAL A 330 9.10 31.48 -6.50
C VAL A 330 8.98 31.26 -8.03
N PRO A 331 9.22 32.30 -8.86
CA PRO A 331 9.30 32.14 -10.31
C PRO A 331 10.61 31.43 -10.70
N VAL A 332 10.50 30.35 -11.48
CA VAL A 332 11.64 29.52 -11.89
C VAL A 332 11.62 29.21 -13.39
N SER A 333 12.80 28.97 -13.96
CA SER A 333 12.94 28.32 -15.27
C SER A 333 13.90 27.16 -15.15
N ALA A 334 13.38 25.93 -15.20
CA ALA A 334 14.21 24.73 -15.24
C ALA A 334 15.13 24.73 -16.47
N LEU A 335 14.65 25.21 -17.63
CA LEU A 335 15.44 25.24 -18.86
C LEU A 335 16.63 26.22 -18.79
N LYS A 336 16.40 27.43 -18.28
CA LYS A 336 17.46 28.45 -18.13
C LYS A 336 18.25 28.32 -16.83
N LYS A 337 17.82 27.45 -15.92
CA LYS A 337 18.38 27.28 -14.57
C LYS A 337 18.29 28.55 -13.71
N GLU A 338 17.20 29.31 -13.87
CA GLU A 338 16.94 30.55 -13.14
C GLU A 338 15.96 30.31 -11.98
N GLY A 339 16.15 30.98 -10.84
CA GLY A 339 15.25 30.92 -9.66
C GLY A 339 15.36 29.66 -8.81
N ILE A 340 16.15 28.66 -9.20
CA ILE A 340 16.28 27.38 -8.48
C ILE A 340 16.95 27.59 -7.12
N ASP A 341 17.97 28.44 -7.05
CA ASP A 341 18.66 28.74 -5.80
C ASP A 341 17.72 29.41 -4.78
N GLU A 342 16.89 30.33 -5.22
CA GLU A 342 15.87 31.00 -4.41
C GLU A 342 14.78 30.03 -3.93
N LEU A 343 14.38 29.08 -4.78
CA LEU A 343 13.44 28.01 -4.42
C LEU A 343 14.00 27.14 -3.29
N LEU A 344 15.27 26.70 -3.40
CA LEU A 344 15.90 25.88 -2.36
C LEU A 344 16.08 26.65 -1.05
N GLU A 345 16.37 27.95 -1.12
CA GLU A 345 16.45 28.82 0.05
C GLU A 345 15.09 29.00 0.73
N SER A 346 14.03 29.14 -0.05
CA SER A 346 12.65 29.23 0.45
C SER A 346 12.23 27.95 1.19
N VAL A 347 12.60 26.78 0.65
CA VAL A 347 12.36 25.48 1.31
C VAL A 347 13.09 25.39 2.65
N LEU A 348 14.36 25.82 2.71
CA LEU A 348 15.12 25.84 3.96
C LEU A 348 14.53 26.82 4.98
N LEU A 349 13.99 27.97 4.52
CA LEU A 349 13.32 28.94 5.38
C LEU A 349 12.05 28.34 6.01
N VAL A 350 11.21 27.66 5.22
CA VAL A 350 10.03 26.96 5.73
C VAL A 350 10.46 25.88 6.74
N ALA A 351 11.53 25.14 6.46
CA ALA A 351 12.06 24.13 7.39
C ALA A 351 12.52 24.73 8.72
N ASP A 352 13.08 25.95 8.71
CA ASP A 352 13.48 26.66 9.94
C ASP A 352 12.28 27.09 10.77
N VAL A 353 11.19 27.52 10.12
CA VAL A 353 9.93 27.87 10.79
C VAL A 353 9.27 26.64 11.43
N LEU A 354 9.40 25.47 10.80
CA LEU A 354 8.88 24.20 11.33
C LEU A 354 9.72 23.61 12.48
N GLU A 355 10.92 24.14 12.75
CA GLU A 355 11.87 23.64 13.76
C GLU A 355 12.08 22.12 13.70
N LEU A 356 12.36 21.59 12.50
CA LEU A 356 12.45 20.14 12.26
C LEU A 356 13.57 19.47 13.09
N LYS A 357 13.18 18.58 13.99
CA LYS A 357 14.09 17.84 14.88
C LYS A 357 13.89 16.33 14.83
N ALA A 358 14.94 15.58 15.14
CA ALA A 358 14.86 14.14 15.40
C ALA A 358 15.95 13.67 16.37
N ASN A 359 15.77 12.49 16.96
CA ASN A 359 16.75 11.86 17.84
C ASN A 359 17.60 10.84 17.06
N PRO A 360 18.89 11.09 16.78
CA PRO A 360 19.74 10.13 16.08
C PRO A 360 20.24 9.00 17.00
N ASN A 361 20.14 9.15 18.32
CA ASN A 361 20.76 8.28 19.32
C ASN A 361 19.88 7.06 19.71
N ARG A 362 18.87 6.73 18.90
CA ARG A 362 17.94 5.62 19.13
C ARG A 362 17.92 4.62 17.96
N PRO A 363 17.37 3.41 18.16
CA PRO A 363 17.06 2.51 17.05
C PRO A 363 16.15 3.19 16.03
N ALA A 364 16.40 2.94 14.74
CA ALA A 364 15.70 3.64 13.68
C ALA A 364 14.22 3.29 13.62
N VAL A 365 13.42 4.32 13.35
CA VAL A 365 12.07 4.23 12.83
C VAL A 365 12.07 4.93 11.47
N GLY A 366 11.56 4.25 10.45
CA GLY A 366 11.53 4.75 9.09
C GLY A 366 10.24 4.43 8.38
N THR A 367 10.05 5.01 7.21
CA THR A 367 8.88 4.79 6.35
C THR A 367 9.35 4.15 5.04
N VAL A 368 8.66 3.12 4.58
CA VAL A 368 8.89 2.51 3.27
C VAL A 368 8.41 3.46 2.18
N VAL A 369 9.33 3.94 1.35
CA VAL A 369 9.03 4.80 0.20
C VAL A 369 8.56 3.94 -0.98
N GLU A 370 9.30 2.88 -1.30
CA GLU A 370 8.98 1.96 -2.39
C GLU A 370 9.61 0.59 -2.12
N SER A 371 9.04 -0.48 -2.67
CA SER A 371 9.61 -1.84 -2.57
C SER A 371 9.46 -2.59 -3.89
N HIS A 372 10.45 -3.41 -4.21
CA HIS A 372 10.46 -4.25 -5.40
C HIS A 372 11.24 -5.56 -5.18
N LEU A 373 11.12 -6.46 -6.15
CA LEU A 373 11.87 -7.72 -6.18
C LEU A 373 13.03 -7.60 -7.16
N ASP A 374 14.25 -7.50 -6.63
CA ASP A 374 15.47 -7.52 -7.43
C ASP A 374 15.90 -8.97 -7.73
N THR A 375 16.37 -9.22 -8.96
CA THR A 375 16.75 -10.58 -9.40
C THR A 375 17.97 -11.15 -8.68
N ASN A 376 18.88 -10.29 -8.19
CA ASN A 376 20.13 -10.70 -7.56
C ASN A 376 20.08 -10.54 -6.04
N LEU A 377 19.40 -9.51 -5.55
CA LEU A 377 19.36 -9.14 -4.14
C LEU A 377 18.12 -9.68 -3.43
N GLY A 378 17.12 -10.16 -4.17
CA GLY A 378 15.83 -10.59 -3.63
C GLY A 378 14.94 -9.39 -3.29
N PRO A 379 14.07 -9.49 -2.27
CA PRO A 379 13.21 -8.38 -1.86
C PRO A 379 14.03 -7.19 -1.33
N VAL A 380 13.78 -6.02 -1.90
CA VAL A 380 14.44 -4.76 -1.54
C VAL A 380 13.40 -3.67 -1.28
N ALA A 381 13.75 -2.71 -0.44
CA ALA A 381 12.90 -1.57 -0.13
C ALA A 381 13.72 -0.28 0.00
N THR A 382 13.20 0.83 -0.49
CA THR A 382 13.73 2.17 -0.23
C THR A 382 13.10 2.70 1.05
N ILE A 383 13.93 3.04 2.03
CA ILE A 383 13.50 3.51 3.36
C ILE A 383 13.91 4.96 3.54
N LEU A 384 12.97 5.78 4.00
CA LEU A 384 13.22 7.09 4.58
C LEU A 384 13.31 6.95 6.09
N VAL A 385 14.41 7.34 6.72
CA VAL A 385 14.53 7.30 8.18
C VAL A 385 13.86 8.52 8.79
N ASN A 386 12.86 8.34 9.66
CA ASN A 386 12.18 9.44 10.33
C ASN A 386 12.93 9.86 11.61
N THR A 387 13.33 8.90 12.44
CA THR A 387 14.13 9.12 13.66
C THR A 387 15.05 7.93 13.92
N GLY A 388 16.07 8.11 14.75
CA GLY A 388 17.08 7.11 15.06
C GLY A 388 18.13 6.91 13.97
N THR A 389 19.02 5.95 14.19
CA THR A 389 20.08 5.59 13.23
C THR A 389 19.94 4.13 12.83
N LEU A 390 19.81 3.87 11.51
CA LEU A 390 19.75 2.52 10.96
C LEU A 390 21.16 2.07 10.55
N LYS A 391 21.57 0.87 10.95
CA LYS A 391 22.93 0.34 10.71
C LYS A 391 22.86 -1.04 10.07
N VAL A 392 23.89 -1.36 9.28
CA VAL A 392 24.04 -2.72 8.72
C VAL A 392 24.11 -3.73 9.87
N MET A 393 23.45 -4.87 9.69
CA MET A 393 23.22 -5.95 10.65
C MET A 393 22.12 -5.73 11.69
N ASP A 394 21.44 -4.57 11.69
CA ASP A 394 20.25 -4.35 12.52
C ASP A 394 19.13 -5.31 12.11
N SER A 395 18.37 -5.78 13.11
CA SER A 395 17.15 -6.56 12.88
C SER A 395 15.96 -5.61 12.83
N PHE A 396 15.04 -5.82 11.90
CA PHE A 396 13.92 -4.92 11.70
C PHE A 396 12.63 -5.65 11.35
N ILE A 397 11.51 -4.96 11.57
CA ILE A 397 10.16 -5.37 11.19
C ILE A 397 9.52 -4.28 10.33
N ILE A 398 8.75 -4.69 9.33
CA ILE A 398 7.94 -3.85 8.45
C ILE A 398 6.61 -4.56 8.20
N GLY A 399 5.56 -4.15 8.91
CA GLY A 399 4.26 -4.82 8.83
C GLY A 399 4.39 -6.33 9.12
N LYS A 400 4.04 -7.16 8.14
CA LYS A 400 4.18 -8.64 8.20
C LYS A 400 5.55 -9.16 7.75
N ALA A 401 6.40 -8.31 7.18
CA ALA A 401 7.75 -8.68 6.80
C ALA A 401 8.74 -8.41 7.93
N PHE A 402 9.79 -9.20 7.98
CA PHE A 402 10.89 -9.03 8.93
C PHE A 402 12.20 -9.32 8.23
N GLY A 403 13.30 -8.96 8.88
CA GLY A 403 14.60 -9.29 8.32
C GLY A 403 15.75 -8.75 9.11
N ARG A 404 16.94 -9.02 8.57
CA ARG A 404 18.20 -8.47 9.06
C ARG A 404 18.87 -7.71 7.94
N LEU A 405 19.30 -6.49 8.24
CA LEU A 405 19.85 -5.58 7.24
C LEU A 405 21.21 -6.08 6.75
N LYS A 406 21.26 -6.58 5.50
CA LYS A 406 22.49 -7.13 4.91
C LYS A 406 23.30 -6.08 4.17
N LEU A 407 22.60 -5.17 3.50
CA LEU A 407 23.19 -4.16 2.63
C LEU A 407 22.31 -2.92 2.63
N MET A 408 22.95 -1.75 2.58
CA MET A 408 22.32 -0.46 2.29
C MET A 408 23.03 0.20 1.12
N GLN A 409 22.28 0.78 0.19
CA GLN A 409 22.80 1.51 -0.97
C GLN A 409 22.09 2.85 -1.14
N ASP A 410 22.85 3.89 -1.46
CA ASP A 410 22.28 5.17 -1.88
C ASP A 410 21.72 5.08 -3.31
N HIS A 411 21.13 6.18 -3.78
CA HIS A 411 20.56 6.29 -5.13
C HIS A 411 21.59 6.13 -6.27
N LYS A 412 22.90 6.18 -5.98
CA LYS A 412 24.00 5.96 -6.94
C LYS A 412 24.52 4.52 -6.89
N GLY A 413 23.96 3.67 -6.02
CA GLY A 413 24.41 2.30 -5.77
C GLY A 413 25.60 2.20 -4.81
N THR A 414 26.05 3.31 -4.22
CA THR A 414 27.16 3.35 -3.27
C THR A 414 26.74 2.70 -1.96
N ARG A 415 27.59 1.82 -1.41
CA ARG A 415 27.28 1.12 -0.16
C ARG A 415 27.38 2.05 1.05
N LEU A 416 26.34 2.06 1.88
CA LEU A 416 26.26 2.81 3.12
C LEU A 416 26.42 1.89 4.34
N ARG A 417 26.99 2.42 5.43
CA ARG A 417 27.13 1.71 6.72
C ARG A 417 26.09 2.11 7.76
N LYS A 418 25.62 3.36 7.68
CA LYS A 418 24.62 3.94 8.57
C LYS A 418 23.73 4.91 7.79
N LEU A 419 22.49 5.08 8.22
CA LEU A 419 21.55 6.10 7.78
C LEU A 419 21.12 6.93 8.99
N LEU A 420 21.12 8.24 8.83
CA LEU A 420 20.68 9.19 9.85
C LEU A 420 19.23 9.65 9.57
N PRO A 421 18.58 10.34 10.51
CA PRO A 421 17.26 10.90 10.28
C PRO A 421 17.22 11.78 9.03
N SER A 422 16.16 11.65 8.25
CA SER A 422 15.90 12.30 6.95
C SER A 422 16.77 11.79 5.79
N ASP A 423 17.68 10.84 6.01
CA ASP A 423 18.37 10.18 4.91
C ASP A 423 17.52 9.03 4.33
N THR A 424 17.79 8.71 3.06
CA THR A 424 17.11 7.63 2.32
C THR A 424 18.11 6.62 1.76
N ALA A 425 17.78 5.33 1.80
CA ALA A 425 18.55 4.32 1.09
C ALA A 425 17.69 3.11 0.71
N GLN A 426 18.16 2.39 -0.30
CA GLN A 426 17.71 1.04 -0.58
C GLN A 426 18.32 0.07 0.43
N ILE A 427 17.47 -0.74 1.05
CA ILE A 427 17.85 -1.79 1.99
C ILE A 427 17.60 -3.18 1.41
N VAL A 428 18.46 -4.12 1.80
CA VAL A 428 18.37 -5.54 1.42
C VAL A 428 18.32 -6.42 2.65
N GLY A 429 17.52 -7.48 2.58
CA GLY A 429 17.40 -8.50 3.62
C GLY A 429 15.99 -8.70 4.16
N LEU A 430 14.96 -8.22 3.45
CA LEU A 430 13.56 -8.46 3.80
C LEU A 430 13.16 -9.91 3.48
N SER A 431 12.26 -10.46 4.27
CA SER A 431 11.65 -11.78 4.02
C SER A 431 10.74 -11.81 2.78
N GLU A 432 10.05 -10.71 2.51
CA GLU A 432 9.16 -10.53 1.36
C GLU A 432 9.08 -9.05 0.95
N VAL A 433 8.47 -8.80 -0.21
CA VAL A 433 8.17 -7.43 -0.69
C VAL A 433 7.10 -6.82 0.22
N VAL A 434 7.31 -5.57 0.62
CA VAL A 434 6.46 -4.84 1.58
C VAL A 434 5.63 -3.78 0.89
N GLU A 435 4.55 -3.36 1.54
CA GLU A 435 3.71 -2.27 1.04
C GLU A 435 4.37 -0.92 1.28
N SER A 436 4.23 0.01 0.34
CA SER A 436 4.78 1.35 0.50
C SER A 436 3.92 2.17 1.47
N GLY A 437 4.57 2.94 2.34
CA GLY A 437 3.97 3.64 3.47
C GLY A 437 4.01 2.86 4.79
N GLN A 438 4.37 1.57 4.80
CA GLN A 438 4.55 0.82 6.03
C GLN A 438 5.76 1.34 6.83
N ILE A 439 5.70 1.17 8.15
CA ILE A 439 6.74 1.63 9.06
C ILE A 439 7.79 0.54 9.23
N LEU A 440 9.06 0.91 9.05
CA LEU A 440 10.21 0.15 9.49
C LEU A 440 10.51 0.48 10.94
N GLN A 441 10.68 -0.54 11.75
CA GLN A 441 11.19 -0.39 13.11
C GLN A 441 12.35 -1.34 13.36
N VAL A 442 13.44 -0.82 13.91
CA VAL A 442 14.56 -1.63 14.39
C VAL A 442 14.19 -2.25 15.72
N VAL A 443 14.41 -3.56 15.83
CA VAL A 443 14.18 -4.38 17.02
C VAL A 443 15.48 -5.03 17.48
N LYS A 444 15.46 -5.58 18.70
CA LYS A 444 16.66 -6.16 19.35
C LYS A 444 17.26 -7.30 18.56
N ASP A 445 16.41 -8.22 18.10
CA ASP A 445 16.84 -9.43 17.42
C ASP A 445 15.76 -9.94 16.45
N GLU A 446 16.20 -10.79 15.51
CA GLU A 446 15.39 -11.34 14.44
C GLU A 446 14.27 -12.25 14.96
N ARG A 447 14.44 -12.88 16.14
CA ARG A 447 13.39 -13.72 16.74
C ARG A 447 12.21 -12.86 17.19
N THR A 448 12.49 -11.74 17.86
CA THR A 448 11.45 -10.75 18.21
C THR A 448 10.76 -10.20 16.95
N ALA A 449 11.53 -9.84 15.92
CA ALA A 449 11.00 -9.35 14.65
C ALA A 449 9.99 -10.34 14.04
N ARG A 450 10.36 -11.62 13.97
CA ARG A 450 9.53 -12.68 13.42
C ARG A 450 8.25 -12.92 14.22
N GLN A 451 8.34 -12.89 15.55
CA GLN A 451 7.17 -13.08 16.42
C GLN A 451 6.14 -11.96 16.22
N GLN A 452 6.59 -10.70 16.23
CA GLN A 452 5.72 -9.54 16.00
C GLN A 452 5.12 -9.56 14.59
N ALA A 453 5.91 -9.86 13.56
CA ALA A 453 5.44 -9.93 12.18
C ALA A 453 4.35 -11.00 11.99
N THR A 454 4.47 -12.15 12.69
CA THR A 454 3.46 -13.21 12.68
C THR A 454 2.14 -12.74 13.33
N GLN A 455 2.23 -11.99 14.44
CA GLN A 455 1.07 -11.41 15.10
C GLN A 455 0.36 -10.38 14.20
N VAL A 456 1.11 -9.47 13.57
CA VAL A 456 0.57 -8.49 12.60
C VAL A 456 -0.11 -9.21 11.44
N GLY A 457 0.50 -10.28 10.91
CA GLY A 457 -0.10 -11.09 9.84
C GLY A 457 -1.44 -11.72 10.24
N GLY A 458 -1.55 -12.21 11.48
CA GLY A 458 -2.80 -12.73 12.03
C GLY A 458 -3.91 -11.67 12.10
N LEU A 459 -3.59 -10.47 12.58
CA LEU A 459 -4.53 -9.34 12.65
C LEU A 459 -5.07 -8.93 11.27
N ILE A 460 -4.18 -8.83 10.28
CA ILE A 460 -4.57 -8.53 8.88
C ILE A 460 -5.53 -9.60 8.35
N GLN A 461 -5.26 -10.87 8.61
CA GLN A 461 -6.09 -11.98 8.14
C GLN A 461 -7.48 -11.95 8.79
N GLU A 462 -7.59 -11.66 10.09
CA GLU A 462 -8.87 -11.50 10.77
C GLU A 462 -9.70 -10.35 10.19
N GLU A 463 -9.07 -9.23 9.85
CA GLU A 463 -9.74 -8.07 9.27
C GLU A 463 -10.26 -8.36 7.85
N LEU A 464 -9.46 -9.03 7.03
CA LEU A 464 -9.87 -9.47 5.69
C LEU A 464 -11.07 -10.43 5.74
N ILE A 465 -11.12 -11.33 6.73
CA ILE A 465 -12.25 -12.25 6.94
C ILE A 465 -13.51 -11.45 7.31
N LYS A 466 -13.39 -10.45 8.19
CA LYS A 466 -14.51 -9.56 8.57
C LYS A 466 -15.01 -8.74 7.37
N ALA A 467 -14.11 -8.25 6.52
CA ALA A 467 -14.45 -7.48 5.32
C ALA A 467 -15.07 -8.33 4.18
N GLY A 468 -14.83 -9.64 4.17
CA GLY A 468 -15.28 -10.57 3.11
C GLY A 468 -16.80 -10.81 3.02
N MET A 469 -17.61 -10.24 3.92
CA MET A 469 -19.06 -10.46 3.96
C MET A 469 -19.85 -9.75 2.83
N GLY A 470 -19.21 -8.94 1.97
CA GLY A 470 -19.87 -8.24 0.84
C GLY A 470 -19.85 -8.99 -0.52
N MET A 471 -19.17 -10.13 -0.63
CA MET A 471 -18.88 -10.77 -1.94
C MET A 471 -20.04 -11.63 -2.51
N GLN A 472 -21.17 -11.76 -1.80
CA GLN A 472 -22.29 -12.60 -2.27
C GLN A 472 -23.03 -11.99 -3.47
N GLU A 473 -23.18 -10.67 -3.53
CA GLU A 473 -23.97 -10.00 -4.57
C GLU A 473 -23.28 -10.01 -5.94
N ILE A 474 -21.94 -9.88 -5.98
CA ILE A 474 -21.14 -9.97 -7.21
C ILE A 474 -21.10 -11.41 -7.74
N LEU A 475 -20.99 -12.41 -6.85
CA LEU A 475 -20.98 -13.82 -7.23
C LEU A 475 -22.32 -14.27 -7.85
N GLN A 476 -23.43 -13.66 -7.44
CA GLN A 476 -24.74 -13.97 -7.99
C GLN A 476 -24.89 -13.48 -9.44
N ARG A 477 -24.49 -12.25 -9.75
CA ARG A 477 -24.53 -11.71 -11.13
C ARG A 477 -23.61 -12.47 -12.09
N ILE A 478 -22.45 -12.91 -11.62
CA ILE A 478 -21.54 -13.76 -12.43
C ILE A 478 -22.18 -15.11 -12.77
N LYS A 479 -22.92 -15.71 -11.83
CA LYS A 479 -23.64 -16.98 -12.06
C LYS A 479 -24.81 -16.83 -13.03
N GLU A 480 -25.43 -15.65 -13.08
CA GLU A 480 -26.53 -15.32 -14.00
C GLU A 480 -26.05 -15.02 -15.43
N GLY A 481 -24.73 -14.90 -15.65
CA GLY A 481 -24.13 -14.76 -16.99
C GLY A 481 -24.24 -13.37 -17.61
N SER A 482 -24.72 -12.36 -16.87
CA SER A 482 -24.90 -10.99 -17.34
C SER A 482 -23.61 -10.16 -17.43
N LEU A 483 -22.54 -10.60 -16.76
CA LEU A 483 -21.27 -9.88 -16.70
C LEU A 483 -20.14 -10.68 -17.37
N LYS A 484 -19.56 -10.15 -18.44
CA LYS A 484 -18.38 -10.73 -19.10
C LYS A 484 -17.11 -10.31 -18.35
N LEU A 485 -16.24 -11.28 -18.04
CA LEU A 485 -15.03 -11.04 -17.27
C LEU A 485 -13.78 -11.21 -18.11
N LEU A 486 -12.99 -10.14 -18.25
CA LEU A 486 -11.62 -10.23 -18.73
C LEU A 486 -10.70 -10.61 -17.57
N LYS A 487 -10.17 -11.83 -17.61
CA LYS A 487 -9.29 -12.35 -16.57
C LYS A 487 -7.85 -11.95 -16.85
N ILE A 488 -7.16 -11.42 -15.85
CA ILE A 488 -5.76 -11.03 -16.01
C ILE A 488 -4.88 -11.55 -14.86
N VAL A 489 -3.63 -11.88 -15.18
CA VAL A 489 -2.53 -12.02 -14.23
C VAL A 489 -1.61 -10.83 -14.41
N LEU A 490 -1.34 -10.07 -13.35
CA LEU A 490 -0.59 -8.81 -13.43
C LEU A 490 0.74 -8.91 -12.67
N LYS A 491 1.85 -8.66 -13.35
CA LYS A 491 3.17 -8.49 -12.74
C LYS A 491 3.68 -7.08 -12.97
N ALA A 492 4.16 -6.45 -11.91
CA ALA A 492 4.81 -5.14 -12.00
C ALA A 492 6.22 -5.23 -11.43
N ASP A 493 7.06 -4.28 -11.81
CA ASP A 493 8.42 -4.14 -11.30
C ASP A 493 8.44 -3.69 -9.85
N THR A 494 7.59 -2.73 -9.46
CA THR A 494 7.47 -2.21 -8.10
C THR A 494 6.07 -2.39 -7.53
N GLN A 495 5.98 -2.41 -6.20
CA GLN A 495 4.71 -2.51 -5.48
C GLN A 495 3.80 -1.31 -5.76
N GLY A 496 4.37 -0.10 -5.84
CA GLY A 496 3.61 1.10 -6.13
C GLY A 496 2.98 1.07 -7.54
N SER A 497 3.73 0.63 -8.55
CA SER A 497 3.21 0.45 -9.92
C SER A 497 2.04 -0.54 -9.96
N LEU A 498 2.14 -1.64 -9.19
CA LEU A 498 1.09 -2.64 -9.11
C LEU A 498 -0.23 -2.05 -8.57
N GLU A 499 -0.15 -1.24 -7.51
CA GLU A 499 -1.29 -0.56 -6.90
C GLU A 499 -1.91 0.47 -7.86
N ALA A 500 -1.07 1.29 -8.50
CA ALA A 500 -1.51 2.30 -9.47
C ALA A 500 -2.27 1.68 -10.65
N ILE A 501 -1.76 0.57 -11.19
CA ILE A 501 -2.44 -0.18 -12.25
C ILE A 501 -3.77 -0.73 -11.75
N LYS A 502 -3.81 -1.41 -10.60
CA LYS A 502 -5.06 -1.93 -10.03
C LYS A 502 -6.11 -0.85 -9.84
N GLN A 503 -5.72 0.31 -9.30
CA GLN A 503 -6.62 1.44 -9.11
C GLN A 503 -7.13 2.00 -10.44
N SER A 504 -6.26 2.11 -11.44
CA SER A 504 -6.63 2.56 -12.78
C SER A 504 -7.61 1.59 -13.47
N LEU A 505 -7.34 0.28 -13.37
CA LEU A 505 -8.24 -0.75 -13.90
C LEU A 505 -9.59 -0.79 -13.16
N ALA A 506 -9.62 -0.46 -11.87
CA ALA A 506 -10.86 -0.36 -11.12
C ALA A 506 -11.76 0.82 -11.54
N LYS A 507 -11.21 1.84 -12.22
CA LYS A 507 -11.99 2.95 -12.82
C LYS A 507 -12.66 2.53 -14.13
N VAL A 508 -12.10 1.56 -14.84
CA VAL A 508 -12.67 1.01 -16.08
C VAL A 508 -13.80 0.03 -15.72
N LYS A 509 -14.99 0.56 -15.48
CA LYS A 509 -16.19 -0.22 -15.14
C LYS A 509 -17.28 0.00 -16.17
N SER A 510 -17.93 -1.09 -16.56
CA SER A 510 -19.17 -1.09 -17.33
C SER A 510 -20.10 -2.15 -16.73
N ASP A 511 -21.40 -1.98 -16.95
CA ASP A 511 -22.41 -2.92 -16.47
C ASP A 511 -22.27 -4.31 -17.14
N ASP A 512 -21.72 -4.36 -18.35
CA ASP A 512 -21.65 -5.57 -19.18
C ASP A 512 -20.28 -6.27 -19.13
N VAL A 513 -19.20 -5.54 -18.83
CA VAL A 513 -17.82 -6.04 -18.82
C VAL A 513 -17.04 -5.57 -17.60
N ALA A 514 -16.23 -6.46 -17.03
CA ALA A 514 -15.33 -6.12 -15.92
C ALA A 514 -13.99 -6.85 -16.01
N ILE A 515 -12.96 -6.25 -15.43
CA ILE A 515 -11.64 -6.86 -15.29
C ILE A 515 -11.58 -7.64 -13.97
N LYS A 516 -11.14 -8.89 -14.03
CA LYS A 516 -10.84 -9.71 -12.85
C LYS A 516 -9.36 -10.03 -12.78
N VAL A 517 -8.69 -9.47 -11.79
CA VAL A 517 -7.30 -9.82 -11.47
C VAL A 517 -7.31 -11.17 -10.72
N ILE A 518 -6.83 -12.23 -11.37
CA ILE A 518 -6.70 -13.57 -10.76
C ILE A 518 -5.54 -13.57 -9.78
N HIS A 519 -4.41 -13.04 -10.23
CA HIS A 519 -3.20 -12.97 -9.45
C HIS A 519 -2.46 -11.69 -9.80
N SER A 520 -1.79 -11.13 -8.79
CA SER A 520 -0.95 -9.96 -8.94
C SER A 520 0.28 -10.12 -8.08
N GLY A 521 1.44 -9.71 -8.57
CA GLY A 521 2.66 -9.72 -7.77
C GLY A 521 3.74 -8.82 -8.33
N VAL A 522 4.80 -8.67 -7.55
CA VAL A 522 5.97 -7.87 -7.91
C VAL A 522 7.09 -8.77 -8.42
N GLY A 523 7.81 -8.32 -9.44
CA GLY A 523 8.91 -9.03 -10.08
C GLY A 523 8.57 -9.62 -11.45
N SER A 524 9.57 -10.27 -12.07
CA SER A 524 9.46 -10.84 -13.41
C SER A 524 8.39 -11.93 -13.52
N ILE A 525 7.83 -12.06 -14.73
CA ILE A 525 6.84 -13.09 -15.05
C ILE A 525 7.50 -14.48 -14.96
N SER A 526 6.92 -15.36 -14.16
CA SER A 526 7.39 -16.71 -13.89
C SER A 526 6.57 -17.78 -14.60
N GLU A 527 7.04 -19.02 -14.59
CA GLU A 527 6.31 -20.16 -15.13
C GLU A 527 5.00 -20.43 -14.37
N SER A 528 4.97 -20.19 -13.05
CA SER A 528 3.75 -20.38 -12.26
C SER A 528 2.64 -19.42 -12.68
N ASP A 529 3.00 -18.20 -13.10
CA ASP A 529 2.04 -17.21 -13.57
C ASP A 529 1.37 -17.65 -14.89
N VAL A 530 2.18 -18.17 -15.82
CA VAL A 530 1.68 -18.72 -17.09
C VAL A 530 0.82 -19.96 -16.87
N MET A 531 1.21 -20.85 -15.96
CA MET A 531 0.44 -22.04 -15.63
C MET A 531 -0.89 -21.69 -14.94
N MET A 532 -0.89 -20.67 -14.07
CA MET A 532 -2.12 -20.17 -13.44
C MET A 532 -3.06 -19.55 -14.47
N ALA A 533 -2.53 -18.79 -15.42
CA ALA A 533 -3.31 -18.28 -16.54
C ALA A 533 -3.86 -19.41 -17.42
N ALA A 534 -3.05 -20.45 -17.71
CA ALA A 534 -3.47 -21.61 -18.50
C ALA A 534 -4.61 -22.41 -17.83
N ALA A 535 -4.69 -22.42 -16.50
CA ALA A 535 -5.79 -23.07 -15.77
C ALA A 535 -7.13 -22.35 -15.96
N SER A 536 -7.13 -21.07 -16.36
CA SER A 536 -8.33 -20.26 -16.57
C SER A 536 -8.44 -19.80 -18.03
N PRO A 537 -9.35 -20.37 -18.84
CA PRO A 537 -9.53 -19.96 -20.23
C PRO A 537 -9.81 -18.45 -20.37
N GLY A 538 -9.21 -17.83 -21.39
CA GLY A 538 -9.34 -16.40 -21.68
C GLY A 538 -8.59 -15.49 -20.71
N THR A 539 -7.52 -15.99 -20.06
CA THR A 539 -6.68 -15.19 -19.16
C THR A 539 -5.48 -14.62 -19.90
N LEU A 540 -5.25 -13.32 -19.72
CA LEU A 540 -4.10 -12.60 -20.25
C LEU A 540 -3.02 -12.44 -19.16
N VAL A 541 -1.75 -12.58 -19.51
CA VAL A 541 -0.63 -12.26 -18.61
C VAL A 541 -0.04 -10.91 -18.98
N LEU A 542 -0.04 -9.99 -18.02
CA LEU A 542 0.39 -8.62 -18.18
C LEU A 542 1.65 -8.36 -17.35
N GLY A 543 2.71 -7.88 -18.01
CA GLY A 543 3.91 -7.36 -17.35
C GLY A 543 4.00 -5.85 -17.47
N PHE A 544 4.24 -5.14 -16.38
CA PHE A 544 4.56 -3.72 -16.38
C PHE A 544 6.01 -3.52 -15.94
N HIS A 545 6.85 -2.95 -16.80
CA HIS A 545 8.31 -2.84 -16.62
C HIS A 545 9.01 -4.17 -16.27
N THR A 546 8.37 -5.29 -16.57
CA THR A 546 8.88 -6.63 -16.28
C THR A 546 9.00 -7.43 -17.57
N LYS A 547 10.06 -8.24 -17.66
CA LYS A 547 10.32 -9.07 -18.84
C LYS A 547 10.01 -10.52 -18.52
N ALA A 548 9.34 -11.20 -19.44
CA ALA A 548 9.26 -12.66 -19.43
C ALA A 548 10.54 -13.27 -20.00
N ASN A 549 11.15 -14.20 -19.27
CA ASN A 549 12.31 -14.96 -19.72
C ASN A 549 11.97 -15.82 -20.96
N VAL A 550 12.97 -16.18 -21.75
CA VAL A 550 12.80 -16.93 -23.01
C VAL A 550 12.06 -18.25 -22.79
N HIS A 551 12.35 -18.95 -21.67
CA HIS A 551 11.65 -20.19 -21.30
C HIS A 551 10.15 -19.95 -21.01
N VAL A 552 9.83 -18.87 -20.29
CA VAL A 552 8.46 -18.49 -19.95
C VAL A 552 7.67 -18.11 -21.21
N ARG A 553 8.29 -17.40 -22.17
CA ARG A 553 7.63 -17.08 -23.46
C ARG A 553 7.33 -18.34 -24.28
N LYS A 554 8.29 -19.26 -24.38
CA LYS A 554 8.08 -20.56 -25.06
C LYS A 554 6.98 -21.38 -24.39
N LEU A 555 6.91 -21.35 -23.06
CA LEU A 555 5.83 -22.01 -22.32
C LEU A 555 4.47 -21.38 -22.66
N ALA A 556 4.39 -20.05 -22.68
CA ALA A 556 3.18 -19.31 -23.02
C ALA A 556 2.69 -19.60 -24.45
N GLU A 557 3.61 -19.64 -25.43
CA GLU A 557 3.31 -20.05 -26.81
C GLU A 557 2.75 -21.48 -26.87
N LYS A 558 3.33 -22.40 -26.09
CA LYS A 558 2.89 -23.80 -26.03
C LYS A 558 1.52 -23.96 -25.37
N THR A 559 1.21 -23.15 -24.36
CA THR A 559 -0.08 -23.18 -23.65
C THR A 559 -1.15 -22.30 -24.30
N GLY A 560 -0.80 -21.52 -25.32
CA GLY A 560 -1.71 -20.57 -25.98
C GLY A 560 -2.07 -19.37 -25.11
N ILE A 561 -1.23 -19.04 -24.12
CA ILE A 561 -1.41 -17.88 -23.25
C ILE A 561 -0.67 -16.68 -23.85
N GLU A 562 -1.38 -15.58 -23.98
CA GLU A 562 -0.80 -14.33 -24.45
C GLU A 562 -0.11 -13.61 -23.27
N VAL A 563 1.14 -13.18 -23.51
CA VAL A 563 1.97 -12.44 -22.55
C VAL A 563 2.30 -11.09 -23.17
N VAL A 564 1.79 -10.01 -22.58
CA VAL A 564 2.01 -8.65 -23.09
C VAL A 564 2.74 -7.84 -22.04
N THR A 565 3.78 -7.12 -22.46
CA THR A 565 4.59 -6.28 -21.59
C THR A 565 4.44 -4.81 -21.96
N TYR A 566 4.26 -3.95 -20.97
CA TYR A 566 4.08 -2.51 -21.10
C TYR A 566 5.15 -1.76 -20.31
N GLU A 567 5.58 -0.62 -20.85
CA GLU A 567 6.47 0.34 -20.18
C GLU A 567 5.76 1.65 -19.84
N VAL A 568 4.53 1.84 -20.32
CA VAL A 568 3.75 3.06 -20.08
C VAL A 568 2.34 2.67 -19.67
N ILE A 569 1.91 3.15 -18.50
CA ILE A 569 0.64 2.73 -17.87
C ILE A 569 -0.58 3.09 -18.73
N TYR A 570 -0.55 4.21 -19.46
CA TYR A 570 -1.64 4.61 -20.36
C TYR A 570 -1.87 3.61 -21.48
N LYS A 571 -0.78 3.11 -22.11
CA LYS A 571 -0.89 2.13 -23.19
C LYS A 571 -1.54 0.84 -22.68
N LEU A 572 -1.17 0.42 -21.46
CA LEU A 572 -1.79 -0.73 -20.79
C LEU A 572 -3.29 -0.53 -20.59
N VAL A 573 -3.70 0.61 -20.02
CA VAL A 573 -5.11 0.89 -19.75
C VAL A 573 -5.90 1.05 -21.05
N GLU A 574 -5.35 1.73 -22.05
CA GLU A 574 -5.96 1.96 -23.35
C GLU A 574 -6.18 0.63 -24.10
N ASP A 575 -5.17 -0.22 -24.17
CA ASP A 575 -5.27 -1.51 -24.86
C ASP A 575 -6.24 -2.46 -24.15
N LEU A 576 -6.26 -2.47 -22.82
CA LEU A 576 -7.29 -3.21 -22.08
C LEU A 576 -8.70 -2.65 -22.31
N THR A 577 -8.85 -1.33 -22.40
CA THR A 577 -10.14 -0.70 -22.71
C THR A 577 -10.62 -1.07 -24.12
N LYS A 578 -9.71 -1.16 -25.09
CA LYS A 578 -10.02 -1.65 -26.45
C LYS A 578 -10.44 -3.12 -26.44
N ILE A 579 -9.75 -3.98 -25.69
CA ILE A 579 -10.11 -5.39 -25.55
C ILE A 579 -11.51 -5.52 -24.94
N LEU A 580 -11.79 -4.80 -23.85
CA LEU A 580 -13.10 -4.81 -23.21
C LEU A 580 -14.20 -4.27 -24.13
N SER A 581 -13.92 -3.22 -24.91
CA SER A 581 -14.87 -2.70 -25.90
C SER A 581 -15.20 -3.74 -26.98
N GLY A 582 -14.21 -4.53 -27.41
CA GLY A 582 -14.42 -5.66 -28.32
C GLY A 582 -15.23 -6.83 -27.73
N MET A 583 -15.40 -6.88 -26.40
CA MET A 583 -16.23 -7.89 -25.72
C MET A 583 -17.69 -7.44 -25.54
N LEU A 584 -17.97 -6.14 -25.73
CA LEU A 584 -19.33 -5.60 -25.67
C LEU A 584 -20.16 -6.07 -26.86
N GLU A 585 -21.45 -6.26 -26.62
CA GLU A 585 -22.41 -6.55 -27.68
C GLU A 585 -22.84 -5.23 -28.33
N ASP A 586 -23.08 -5.27 -29.64
CA ASP A 586 -23.59 -4.12 -30.39
C ASP A 586 -24.93 -3.68 -29.78
N GLU A 587 -25.08 -2.36 -29.57
CA GLU A 587 -26.35 -1.79 -29.18
C GLU A 587 -27.28 -1.77 -30.41
N ILE A 588 -28.46 -2.38 -30.27
CA ILE A 588 -29.50 -2.34 -31.29
C ILE A 588 -30.36 -1.13 -31.00
N LEU A 589 -30.23 -0.09 -31.81
CA LEU A 589 -31.04 1.12 -31.71
C LEU A 589 -32.15 1.09 -32.75
N ASP A 590 -33.38 1.32 -32.29
CA ASP A 590 -34.52 1.56 -33.16
C ASP A 590 -34.51 3.04 -33.53
N ILE A 591 -34.07 3.35 -34.75
CA ILE A 591 -34.04 4.73 -35.27
C ILE A 591 -35.33 4.98 -36.04
N GLU A 592 -36.08 5.99 -35.61
CA GLU A 592 -37.22 6.50 -36.36
C GLU A 592 -36.72 7.21 -37.63
N LEU A 593 -37.19 6.74 -38.78
CA LEU A 593 -36.82 7.25 -40.09
C LEU A 593 -37.78 8.37 -40.53
N GLY A 594 -39.08 8.18 -40.34
CA GLY A 594 -40.07 9.13 -40.80
C GLY A 594 -41.52 8.72 -40.53
N LYS A 595 -42.44 9.66 -40.73
CA LYS A 595 -43.88 9.47 -40.57
C LYS A 595 -44.59 9.66 -41.90
N TYR A 596 -45.53 8.77 -42.19
CA TYR A 596 -46.31 8.78 -43.42
C TYR A 596 -47.80 8.73 -43.10
N ASN A 597 -48.54 9.73 -43.57
CA ASN A 597 -49.98 9.80 -43.37
C ASN A 597 -50.71 9.11 -44.53
N VAL A 598 -51.52 8.10 -44.22
CA VAL A 598 -52.30 7.34 -45.20
C VAL A 598 -53.51 8.16 -45.61
N MET A 599 -53.58 8.56 -46.88
CA MET A 599 -54.70 9.35 -47.41
C MET A 599 -55.69 8.49 -48.17
N GLN A 600 -55.21 7.50 -48.91
CA GLN A 600 -56.06 6.68 -49.76
C GLN A 600 -55.51 5.26 -49.91
N ILE A 601 -56.39 4.28 -49.96
CA ILE A 601 -56.02 2.86 -50.13
C ILE A 601 -56.42 2.40 -51.54
N PHE A 602 -55.45 1.98 -52.34
CA PHE A 602 -55.67 1.63 -53.76
C PHE A 602 -55.87 0.14 -53.98
N TRP A 603 -55.17 -0.70 -53.23
CA TRP A 603 -55.26 -2.15 -53.40
C TRP A 603 -55.03 -2.88 -52.08
N THR A 604 -55.82 -3.94 -51.85
CA THR A 604 -55.73 -4.79 -50.66
C THR A 604 -55.69 -6.27 -51.06
N GLY A 605 -54.58 -6.94 -50.78
CA GLY A 605 -54.38 -8.37 -50.96
C GLY A 605 -54.35 -9.14 -49.63
N LYS A 606 -53.91 -10.40 -49.65
CA LYS A 606 -53.72 -11.22 -48.43
C LYS A 606 -52.49 -10.74 -47.62
N GLY A 607 -52.66 -9.64 -46.88
CA GLY A 607 -51.62 -9.07 -46.01
C GLY A 607 -50.67 -8.09 -46.69
N GLU A 608 -51.01 -7.62 -47.89
CA GLU A 608 -50.30 -6.57 -48.62
C GLU A 608 -51.30 -5.48 -49.02
N PHE A 609 -50.89 -4.23 -48.86
CA PHE A 609 -51.71 -3.05 -49.12
C PHE A 609 -50.88 -2.07 -49.95
N VAL A 610 -51.48 -1.48 -50.98
CA VAL A 610 -50.89 -0.31 -51.66
C VAL A 610 -51.68 0.90 -51.20
N VAL A 611 -51.00 1.76 -50.44
CA VAL A 611 -51.57 2.98 -49.89
C VAL A 611 -50.88 4.18 -50.51
N GLY A 612 -51.64 5.22 -50.81
CA GLY A 612 -51.12 6.52 -51.20
C GLY A 612 -51.38 7.54 -50.10
N GLY A 613 -50.51 8.53 -50.05
CA GLY A 613 -50.36 9.36 -48.88
C GLY A 613 -49.09 10.17 -48.97
N LYS A 614 -48.77 10.84 -47.86
CA LYS A 614 -47.72 11.86 -47.84
C LYS A 614 -46.79 11.66 -46.65
N ILE A 615 -45.49 11.79 -46.91
CA ILE A 615 -44.47 11.80 -45.85
C ILE A 615 -44.55 13.15 -45.13
N THR A 616 -44.98 13.12 -43.87
CA THR A 616 -45.14 14.32 -43.04
C THR A 616 -43.82 14.73 -42.40
N GLU A 617 -43.00 13.75 -42.01
CA GLU A 617 -41.72 13.95 -41.33
C GLU A 617 -40.71 12.88 -41.73
N GLY A 618 -39.42 13.26 -41.78
CA GLY A 618 -38.32 12.34 -42.07
C GLY A 618 -38.34 11.75 -43.48
N VAL A 619 -37.91 10.50 -43.59
CA VAL A 619 -37.75 9.74 -44.83
C VAL A 619 -38.45 8.38 -44.73
N MET A 620 -38.97 7.89 -45.86
CA MET A 620 -39.46 6.52 -45.98
C MET A 620 -38.47 5.72 -46.83
N GLN A 621 -38.02 4.57 -46.31
CA GLN A 621 -37.10 3.68 -47.00
C GLN A 621 -37.74 2.29 -47.21
N LYS A 622 -37.40 1.65 -48.32
CA LYS A 622 -37.80 0.26 -48.59
C LYS A 622 -37.13 -0.70 -47.60
N GLY A 623 -37.90 -1.64 -47.05
CA GLY A 623 -37.45 -2.57 -46.01
C GLY A 623 -37.46 -2.00 -44.59
N ALA A 624 -37.90 -0.75 -44.39
CA ALA A 624 -38.13 -0.20 -43.07
C ALA A 624 -39.32 -0.91 -42.38
N LYS A 625 -39.23 -1.11 -41.06
CA LYS A 625 -40.35 -1.57 -40.24
C LYS A 625 -41.28 -0.39 -39.99
N LEU A 626 -42.57 -0.67 -39.85
CA LEU A 626 -43.62 0.33 -39.67
C LEU A 626 -44.40 0.04 -38.40
N ARG A 627 -44.59 1.05 -37.53
CA ARG A 627 -45.65 1.05 -36.52
C ARG A 627 -46.86 1.77 -37.10
N VAL A 628 -48.02 1.13 -37.01
CA VAL A 628 -49.30 1.70 -37.45
C VAL A 628 -49.93 2.37 -36.25
N MET A 629 -50.11 3.68 -36.33
CA MET A 629 -50.73 4.51 -35.31
C MET A 629 -52.11 4.95 -35.79
N ARG A 630 -53.13 4.77 -34.93
CA ARG A 630 -54.51 5.23 -35.16
C ARG A 630 -54.98 5.93 -33.91
N ASP A 631 -55.44 7.17 -34.04
CA ASP A 631 -55.85 8.01 -32.90
C ASP A 631 -54.79 8.06 -31.77
N ASP A 632 -53.50 8.17 -32.17
CA ASP A 632 -52.32 8.13 -31.29
C ASP A 632 -52.07 6.81 -30.52
N GLU A 633 -52.77 5.72 -30.85
CA GLU A 633 -52.50 4.37 -30.30
C GLU A 633 -51.85 3.43 -31.34
N GLU A 634 -50.89 2.61 -30.89
CA GLU A 634 -50.24 1.59 -31.74
C GLU A 634 -51.19 0.41 -31.97
N VAL A 635 -51.69 0.28 -33.20
CA VAL A 635 -52.61 -0.80 -33.63
C VAL A 635 -51.87 -2.00 -34.22
N GLY A 636 -50.56 -1.86 -34.52
CA GLY A 636 -49.65 -2.97 -34.76
C GLY A 636 -48.51 -2.66 -35.73
N VAL A 637 -47.82 -3.71 -36.18
CA VAL A 637 -46.54 -3.59 -36.90
C VAL A 637 -46.63 -4.16 -38.32
N GLY A 638 -45.93 -3.53 -39.26
CA GLY A 638 -45.71 -4.02 -40.63
C GLY A 638 -44.35 -3.61 -41.19
N GLU A 639 -44.21 -3.69 -42.51
CA GLU A 639 -42.96 -3.39 -43.24
C GLU A 639 -43.26 -2.71 -44.58
N VAL A 640 -42.35 -1.84 -45.03
CA VAL A 640 -42.35 -1.25 -46.37
C VAL A 640 -41.81 -2.28 -47.38
N ALA A 641 -42.69 -2.98 -48.09
CA ALA A 641 -42.30 -3.91 -49.15
C ALA A 641 -41.81 -3.20 -50.42
N GLY A 642 -42.21 -1.93 -50.63
CA GLY A 642 -41.76 -1.12 -51.76
C GLY A 642 -42.32 0.30 -51.70
N LEU A 643 -41.61 1.24 -52.32
CA LEU A 643 -42.03 2.63 -52.49
C LEU A 643 -42.12 2.95 -53.97
N LYS A 644 -43.14 3.71 -54.34
CA LYS A 644 -43.40 4.07 -55.72
C LYS A 644 -43.80 5.53 -55.84
N LEU A 645 -43.09 6.28 -56.65
CA LEU A 645 -43.42 7.65 -57.00
C LEU A 645 -43.98 7.67 -58.42
N VAL A 646 -45.28 7.93 -58.56
CA VAL A 646 -46.01 7.90 -59.84
C VAL A 646 -45.90 6.53 -60.53
N ASN A 647 -44.87 6.32 -61.36
CA ASN A 647 -44.61 5.08 -62.09
C ASN A 647 -43.22 4.47 -61.83
N GLU A 648 -42.37 5.14 -61.04
CA GLU A 648 -41.00 4.70 -60.77
C GLU A 648 -40.90 4.08 -59.36
N ASP A 649 -40.25 2.91 -59.29
CA ASP A 649 -39.91 2.28 -58.00
C ASP A 649 -38.65 2.95 -57.45
N ILE A 650 -38.73 3.42 -56.21
CA ILE A 650 -37.67 4.19 -55.55
C ILE A 650 -37.34 3.51 -54.22
N ASP A 651 -36.08 3.57 -53.80
CA ASP A 651 -35.65 2.93 -52.55
C ASP A 651 -35.81 3.85 -51.31
N GLU A 652 -35.81 5.17 -51.51
CA GLU A 652 -35.94 6.17 -50.45
C GLU A 652 -36.67 7.45 -50.92
N LEU A 653 -37.56 7.98 -50.09
CA LEU A 653 -38.32 9.21 -50.37
C LEU A 653 -38.33 10.16 -49.18
N GLU A 654 -38.19 11.46 -49.46
CA GLU A 654 -38.08 12.52 -48.46
C GLU A 654 -39.43 13.20 -48.14
N LYS A 655 -39.44 13.97 -47.04
CA LYS A 655 -40.58 14.76 -46.56
C LYS A 655 -41.23 15.60 -47.66
N GLY A 656 -42.56 15.65 -47.63
CA GLY A 656 -43.35 16.58 -48.43
C GLY A 656 -43.78 16.04 -49.79
N GLN A 657 -43.31 14.87 -50.20
CA GLN A 657 -43.73 14.20 -51.43
C GLN A 657 -44.91 13.24 -51.18
N GLU A 658 -45.83 13.21 -52.14
CA GLU A 658 -46.88 12.20 -52.19
C GLU A 658 -46.34 10.95 -52.89
N CYS A 659 -46.47 9.79 -52.25
CA CYS A 659 -45.96 8.55 -52.79
C CYS A 659 -46.84 7.37 -52.42
N GLY A 660 -46.74 6.32 -53.23
CA GLY A 660 -47.36 5.03 -52.96
C GLY A 660 -46.44 4.16 -52.11
N VAL A 661 -46.93 3.71 -50.96
CA VAL A 661 -46.24 2.74 -50.09
C VAL A 661 -46.92 1.38 -50.27
N ARG A 662 -46.14 0.36 -50.64
CA ARG A 662 -46.57 -1.03 -50.56
C ARG A 662 -46.28 -1.53 -49.15
N TYR A 663 -47.30 -1.52 -48.32
CA TYR A 663 -47.26 -2.04 -46.96
C TYR A 663 -47.48 -3.55 -46.94
N LYS A 664 -46.72 -4.26 -46.10
CA LYS A 664 -46.91 -5.68 -45.82
C LYS A 664 -47.07 -5.87 -44.32
N GLY A 665 -48.19 -6.45 -43.91
CA GLY A 665 -48.49 -6.64 -42.50
C GLY A 665 -49.84 -7.29 -42.25
N LYS A 666 -50.07 -7.72 -41.02
CA LYS A 666 -51.31 -8.41 -40.62
C LYS A 666 -52.45 -7.44 -40.32
N VAL A 667 -52.12 -6.20 -39.94
CA VAL A 667 -53.09 -5.15 -39.62
C VAL A 667 -53.64 -4.55 -40.90
N LYS A 668 -54.96 -4.38 -40.97
CA LYS A 668 -55.63 -3.66 -42.07
C LYS A 668 -55.51 -2.15 -41.84
N LEU A 669 -54.89 -1.46 -42.80
CA LEU A 669 -54.79 0.00 -42.80
C LEU A 669 -56.14 0.65 -43.09
N GLN A 670 -56.37 1.83 -42.52
CA GLN A 670 -57.49 2.72 -42.76
C GLN A 670 -56.99 4.10 -43.23
N GLU A 671 -57.85 4.84 -43.92
CA GLU A 671 -57.55 6.23 -44.28
C GLU A 671 -57.48 7.08 -43.01
N GLY A 672 -56.42 7.88 -42.86
CA GLY A 672 -56.10 8.62 -41.65
C GLY A 672 -55.11 7.95 -40.70
N ASP A 673 -54.72 6.69 -40.94
CA ASP A 673 -53.67 6.04 -40.15
C ASP A 673 -52.29 6.70 -40.40
N ILE A 674 -51.47 6.80 -39.34
CA ILE A 674 -50.09 7.29 -39.42
C ILE A 674 -49.13 6.08 -39.37
N LEU A 675 -48.27 5.95 -40.36
CA LEU A 675 -47.23 4.92 -40.41
C LEU A 675 -45.91 5.53 -39.96
N GLU A 676 -45.39 5.08 -38.82
CA GLU A 676 -44.09 5.49 -38.31
C GLU A 676 -43.05 4.46 -38.73
N ALA A 677 -42.16 4.87 -39.64
CA ALA A 677 -41.06 4.05 -40.12
C ALA A 677 -39.89 4.08 -39.16
N TRP A 678 -39.34 2.90 -38.88
CA TRP A 678 -38.15 2.74 -38.08
C TRP A 678 -37.26 1.63 -38.62
N LYS A 679 -35.97 1.69 -38.29
CA LYS A 679 -34.99 0.68 -38.66
C LYS A 679 -34.11 0.36 -37.46
N GLN A 680 -33.72 -0.91 -37.38
CA GLN A 680 -32.74 -1.36 -36.40
C GLN A 680 -31.35 -1.11 -36.95
N GLU A 681 -30.61 -0.22 -36.32
CA GLU A 681 -29.19 -0.02 -36.59
C GLU A 681 -28.38 -0.66 -35.48
N LYS A 682 -27.35 -1.43 -35.86
CA LYS A 682 -26.37 -1.97 -34.92
C LYS A 682 -25.27 -0.94 -34.75
N ARG A 683 -25.10 -0.44 -33.54
CA ARG A 683 -24.00 0.47 -33.20
C ARG A 683 -23.03 -0.24 -32.28
N MET A 684 -21.75 -0.23 -32.64
CA MET A 684 -20.70 -0.73 -31.75
C MET A 684 -20.68 0.09 -30.46
N LYS A 685 -20.85 -0.58 -29.33
CA LYS A 685 -20.78 0.03 -28.00
C LYS A 685 -19.31 0.28 -27.66
N THR A 686 -19.00 1.45 -27.11
CA THR A 686 -17.64 1.83 -26.69
C THR A 686 -17.65 2.21 -25.22
N LEU A 687 -16.53 1.95 -24.53
CA LEU A 687 -16.34 2.23 -23.10
C LEU A 687 -15.95 3.68 -22.82
#